data_AF-A0A1G0Z074-F1
#
_entry.id   AF-A0A1G0Z074-F1
#
_cell.length_a   1.000
_cell.length_b   1.000
_cell.length_c   1.000
_cell.angle_alpha   90.00
_cell.angle_beta   90.00
_cell.angle_gamma   90.00
#
_symmetry.space_group_name_H-M   'P 1'
#
loop_
_entity.id
_entity.type
_entity.pdbx_description
1 polymer ?
#
loop_
_entity_poly.entity_id
_entity_poly.type
_entity_poly.pdbx_seq_one_letter_code
_entity_poly.pdbx_strand_id
1 'polypeptide(L)'
;MRSIFSMVAMAFLFFLSLQIIILKADEEKNDGINDNSAEIPLAVFSDTKSCEGWKANAWGGGKCNIQFATDKNEKFSPFMKIDFEDAKATLSNTRLFQDQKSKWLENPVTGAYIWCRRKSGKGTVTLCYVNKENSETYNFSNSIGTKDTGEWYQVKLRLGGWNKEKRIFDINNLINFNFVFYGTGSLEIGEIGLLCQYQKLNGLLNENSKTIPVGENKSEIKIDGTINTEEWADAAKFFLSLPEKDSTLCKQKEALEKTECFITWNNDGIYCAARCFKTDMKNLKARYMDNAERIWEDECIEYYFDPDRKMETRNMKKFAINANGKTGIANYKDRDKVFTVSAKKFDDRWESEIFFPWETLGVNEKAPFPIGFNMTRTTYEGEKLVERTGWATTVWSAVNDFGIALINKSKIGTENSTLGKGLGRIGTGKYVITGNTGENGLFYKLNLFTPKTSQQLVNKSGELKKGFFEISFKFQVTTSGAYPLNMFTYDEKGNIRSYIEGKINENAIADYKPLSVDEVALFPEPKIFKREKGEFILKAGLKYFLSDKDIDFCGEKLCSELRDFYNIKLSPVKDASSAEIIFDLNLSTDKAADLVKSLNIKEDFEKIKYDGFLIAVTQNKILLTAKEKRGLLYAVNALTDLIKMTSGDCGNPKVCCVKVVDWPHYNIRFWEQMVAAFHSASKNEVGLYNSMLEKIVLRNRYNCLAFQVDDFYQWECAPKMRLSQAWTPEDYRQIIKFVNKNYVPVMPMIQSHGHMSWWLIGKKYGFDYLAEDGATDVICTKHPDSYKVLFSFYDEAIRMCSENPEYKPRYFNTSLDEVRWKTSSTPPEKRCKYCEGVPKNEIFLEHIKNLNKHIQKNGLNMIMCTDMISEPHNGLNEFKCSQIRNKIPRDVIMGHWSEIDYPEISIFSKLGFENWKMSTAYKINRLNEEYVTGHIFNNCTYNWWLTYTRCVSQASYGPMAMTLYANGIWNMFPDNDNTTWRKYTAIYGNWLMRNWSRKPILNGTDNFSVVDMSGAANDIVIDEKAGDGKGWFDKGEKKDLSLFNFNIDKVNGIPVKLAQKDGKISFIKFSKLAKETVNLNIGKKAAGIILFHAADIEEKDWKNFRDRKNYNDPLKGFPIIKYTVIYENGETESFAMLFGWNIAPWQYNPNSQNDVFAKYVIDARSLIEGKTKDARDKNLPDDIVLYQYEWVNPKSDIAVKSVKIEGLGTHISYGLLSLTIRNGKKF
;
A
#
# COMPACT_ATOMS: atom_id res chain seq x y z
N MET A 1 -48.80 19.09 -49.52
CA MET A 1 -49.22 18.87 -48.12
C MET A 1 -49.09 17.42 -47.63
N ARG A 2 -49.47 16.38 -48.40
CA ARG A 2 -49.31 14.98 -47.95
C ARG A 2 -47.86 14.46 -47.79
N SER A 3 -46.87 14.99 -48.52
CA SER A 3 -45.45 14.57 -48.33
C SER A 3 -44.80 15.17 -47.08
N ILE A 4 -45.19 16.39 -46.68
CA ILE A 4 -44.66 17.06 -45.48
C ILE A 4 -45.18 16.39 -44.20
N PHE A 5 -46.45 15.96 -44.18
CA PHE A 5 -47.01 15.20 -43.06
C PHE A 5 -46.35 13.82 -42.88
N SER A 6 -45.99 13.14 -43.96
CA SER A 6 -45.30 11.84 -43.87
C SER A 6 -43.86 11.97 -43.35
N MET A 7 -43.15 13.05 -43.70
CA MET A 7 -41.78 13.28 -43.26
C MET A 7 -41.72 13.76 -41.80
N VAL A 8 -42.68 14.59 -41.37
CA VAL A 8 -42.80 15.02 -39.96
C VAL A 8 -43.25 13.85 -39.09
N ALA A 9 -44.18 12.99 -39.55
CA ALA A 9 -44.57 11.79 -38.80
C ALA A 9 -43.42 10.76 -38.70
N MET A 10 -42.60 10.59 -39.75
CA MET A 10 -41.41 9.71 -39.69
C MET A 10 -40.32 10.30 -38.79
N ALA A 11 -40.10 11.62 -38.80
CA ALA A 11 -39.16 12.27 -37.89
C ALA A 11 -39.66 12.22 -36.44
N PHE A 12 -40.97 12.36 -36.20
CA PHE A 12 -41.57 12.26 -34.87
C PHE A 12 -41.58 10.82 -34.36
N LEU A 13 -41.81 9.83 -35.21
CA LEU A 13 -41.66 8.40 -34.87
C LEU A 13 -40.20 8.02 -34.69
N PHE A 14 -39.26 8.56 -35.48
CA PHE A 14 -37.83 8.34 -35.29
C PHE A 14 -37.36 8.99 -34.00
N PHE A 15 -37.84 10.20 -33.64
CA PHE A 15 -37.58 10.85 -32.36
C PHE A 15 -38.27 10.18 -31.18
N LEU A 16 -39.48 9.62 -31.34
CA LEU A 16 -40.13 8.83 -30.27
C LEU A 16 -39.47 7.47 -30.12
N SER A 17 -39.00 6.82 -31.20
CA SER A 17 -38.20 5.60 -31.11
C SER A 17 -36.79 5.87 -30.62
N LEU A 18 -36.19 7.03 -30.91
CA LEU A 18 -34.92 7.43 -30.30
C LEU A 18 -35.13 7.81 -28.84
N GLN A 19 -36.22 8.48 -28.46
CA GLN A 19 -36.55 8.77 -27.06
C GLN A 19 -36.99 7.51 -26.31
N ILE A 20 -37.63 6.52 -26.94
CA ILE A 20 -37.97 5.24 -26.29
C ILE A 20 -36.75 4.30 -26.28
N ILE A 21 -35.79 4.43 -27.20
CA ILE A 21 -34.49 3.74 -27.13
C ILE A 21 -33.53 4.46 -26.16
N ILE A 22 -33.63 5.78 -25.99
CA ILE A 22 -32.85 6.56 -25.01
C ILE A 22 -33.48 6.44 -23.61
N LEU A 23 -34.80 6.36 -23.48
CA LEU A 23 -35.51 6.18 -22.20
C LEU A 23 -35.71 4.70 -21.80
N LYS A 24 -35.46 3.73 -22.68
CA LYS A 24 -35.24 2.32 -22.30
C LYS A 24 -33.77 1.92 -22.23
N ALA A 25 -32.83 2.78 -22.63
CA ALA A 25 -31.41 2.57 -22.37
C ALA A 25 -30.95 3.11 -21.00
N ASP A 26 -31.81 3.79 -20.26
CA ASP A 26 -31.54 4.29 -18.90
C ASP A 26 -32.26 3.51 -17.77
N GLU A 27 -32.94 2.40 -18.08
CA GLU A 27 -33.42 1.44 -17.07
C GLU A 27 -32.70 0.08 -17.09
N GLU A 28 -31.79 -0.15 -18.03
CA GLU A 28 -30.85 -1.28 -18.01
C GLU A 28 -29.43 -0.81 -18.35
N LYS A 29 -28.82 -0.05 -17.41
CA LYS A 29 -27.37 0.07 -17.23
C LYS A 29 -27.04 0.78 -15.92
N ASN A 30 -27.42 0.13 -14.82
CA ASN A 30 -26.77 0.35 -13.51
C ASN A 30 -25.49 -0.49 -13.35
N ASP A 31 -24.85 -0.88 -14.47
CA ASP A 31 -23.56 -1.56 -14.49
C ASP A 31 -22.48 -0.59 -14.97
N GLY A 32 -21.77 0.05 -14.04
CA GLY A 32 -20.52 0.76 -14.37
C GLY A 32 -20.10 1.97 -13.53
N ILE A 33 -20.71 2.24 -12.37
CA ILE A 33 -20.18 3.24 -11.42
C ILE A 33 -20.12 2.63 -10.02
N ASN A 34 -19.06 1.89 -9.72
CA ASN A 34 -18.70 1.62 -8.33
C ASN A 34 -17.41 2.39 -8.02
N ASP A 35 -17.55 3.60 -7.50
CA ASP A 35 -16.55 4.05 -6.52
C ASP A 35 -16.63 3.04 -5.40
N ASN A 36 -15.62 2.17 -5.23
CA ASN A 36 -15.60 1.13 -4.20
C ASN A 36 -15.60 1.78 -2.79
N SER A 37 -16.77 2.19 -2.30
CA SER A 37 -16.94 2.95 -1.07
C SER A 37 -18.23 2.57 -0.36
N ALA A 38 -18.09 2.01 0.85
CA ALA A 38 -19.23 1.70 1.69
C ALA A 38 -19.71 2.89 2.52
N GLU A 39 -21.01 3.16 2.44
CA GLU A 39 -21.68 4.28 3.11
C GLU A 39 -22.26 3.85 4.46
N ILE A 40 -21.98 4.65 5.49
CA ILE A 40 -22.51 4.45 6.85
C ILE A 40 -23.29 5.71 7.23
N PRO A 41 -24.62 5.73 7.05
CA PRO A 41 -25.43 6.90 7.38
C PRO A 41 -25.34 7.26 8.86
N LEU A 42 -25.10 8.54 9.17
CA LEU A 42 -25.09 9.06 10.53
C LEU A 42 -26.37 9.83 10.84
N ALA A 43 -26.79 10.71 9.93
CA ALA A 43 -28.00 11.52 10.04
C ALA A 43 -28.71 11.55 8.68
N VAL A 44 -29.85 10.86 8.60
CA VAL A 44 -30.79 10.97 7.48
C VAL A 44 -31.89 11.89 7.96
N PHE A 45 -32.10 13.03 7.30
CA PHE A 45 -33.06 14.05 7.76
C PHE A 45 -34.52 13.67 7.48
N SER A 46 -34.87 12.40 7.63
CA SER A 46 -36.18 11.81 7.34
C SER A 46 -37.10 11.73 8.57
N ASP A 47 -36.58 11.96 9.78
CA ASP A 47 -37.34 11.90 11.03
C ASP A 47 -37.07 13.11 11.94
N THR A 48 -37.99 13.41 12.86
CA THR A 48 -37.90 14.56 13.77
C THR A 48 -36.67 14.53 14.67
N LYS A 49 -36.19 13.35 15.07
CA LYS A 49 -35.06 13.19 16.00
C LYS A 49 -33.74 13.60 15.35
N SER A 50 -33.54 13.29 14.07
CA SER A 50 -32.38 13.70 13.28
C SER A 50 -32.31 15.23 13.07
N CYS A 51 -33.47 15.89 13.18
CA CYS A 51 -33.66 17.32 13.00
C CYS A 51 -33.50 18.13 14.31
N GLU A 52 -33.55 17.49 15.47
CA GLU A 52 -33.46 18.19 16.76
C GLU A 52 -32.01 18.56 17.16
N GLY A 53 -31.84 19.70 17.85
CA GLY A 53 -30.59 20.06 18.52
C GLY A 53 -29.51 20.74 17.68
N TRP A 54 -29.76 20.98 16.39
CA TRP A 54 -28.86 21.76 15.53
C TRP A 54 -28.83 23.24 15.91
N LYS A 55 -27.62 23.80 16.07
CA LYS A 55 -27.41 25.20 16.48
C LYS A 55 -26.48 25.93 15.52
N ALA A 56 -26.94 27.06 14.99
CA ALA A 56 -26.10 28.01 14.25
C ALA A 56 -25.54 29.08 15.22
N ASN A 57 -24.25 29.37 15.10
CA ASN A 57 -23.56 30.40 15.86
C ASN A 57 -22.79 31.33 14.90
N ALA A 58 -23.24 32.58 14.77
CA ALA A 58 -22.58 33.60 13.95
C ALA A 58 -21.53 34.33 14.79
N TRP A 59 -20.25 34.16 14.44
CA TRP A 59 -19.12 34.67 15.23
C TRP A 59 -18.40 35.86 14.56
N GLY A 60 -18.72 36.19 13.31
CA GLY A 60 -18.05 37.27 12.58
C GLY A 60 -18.97 38.16 11.74
N GLY A 61 -20.27 38.19 12.07
CA GLY A 61 -21.33 38.91 11.36
C GLY A 61 -22.25 38.02 10.50
N GLY A 62 -23.31 38.62 9.96
CA GLY A 62 -24.31 37.96 9.10
C GLY A 62 -25.37 37.16 9.86
N LYS A 63 -26.21 36.42 9.11
CA LYS A 63 -27.29 35.56 9.63
C LYS A 63 -27.15 34.14 9.09
N CYS A 64 -27.52 33.14 9.89
CA CYS A 64 -27.60 31.74 9.47
C CYS A 64 -28.83 31.10 10.11
N ASN A 65 -29.85 30.84 9.30
CA ASN A 65 -31.13 30.29 9.72
C ASN A 65 -31.26 28.84 9.27
N ILE A 66 -31.78 27.99 10.14
CA ILE A 66 -31.99 26.56 9.87
C ILE A 66 -33.49 26.31 9.89
N GLN A 67 -33.98 25.60 8.88
CA GLN A 67 -35.38 25.17 8.78
C GLN A 67 -35.43 23.73 8.32
N PHE A 68 -36.46 23.00 8.73
CA PHE A 68 -36.73 21.66 8.20
C PHE A 68 -37.87 21.76 7.22
N ALA A 69 -37.60 21.41 5.97
CA ALA A 69 -38.57 21.48 4.88
C ALA A 69 -39.01 20.07 4.48
N THR A 70 -40.26 19.96 4.03
CA THR A 70 -40.82 18.72 3.47
C THR A 70 -41.33 19.01 2.07
N ASP A 71 -41.03 18.11 1.14
CA ASP A 71 -41.50 18.19 -0.23
C ASP A 71 -41.67 16.77 -0.77
N LYS A 72 -42.92 16.39 -1.05
CA LYS A 72 -43.28 15.00 -1.40
C LYS A 72 -42.63 14.51 -2.70
N ASN A 73 -42.12 15.41 -3.54
CA ASN A 73 -41.54 15.07 -4.84
C ASN A 73 -40.00 15.08 -4.84
N GLU A 74 -39.36 15.20 -3.66
CA GLU A 74 -37.91 15.30 -3.52
C GLU A 74 -37.27 13.98 -3.08
N LYS A 75 -36.01 13.75 -3.50
CA LYS A 75 -35.21 12.56 -3.11
C LYS A 75 -35.12 12.41 -1.58
N PHE A 76 -34.98 13.53 -0.89
CA PHE A 76 -34.99 13.60 0.57
C PHE A 76 -36.18 14.46 0.99
N SER A 77 -37.07 13.92 1.82
CA SER A 77 -38.15 14.67 2.47
C SER A 77 -38.56 13.97 3.77
N PRO A 78 -38.42 14.61 4.94
CA PRO A 78 -37.85 15.95 5.16
C PRO A 78 -36.37 16.11 4.75
N PHE A 79 -35.91 17.37 4.71
CA PHE A 79 -34.50 17.74 4.56
C PHE A 79 -34.19 19.01 5.36
N MET A 80 -32.92 19.23 5.70
CA MET A 80 -32.48 20.44 6.38
C MET A 80 -32.18 21.54 5.37
N LYS A 81 -32.82 22.69 5.50
CA LYS A 81 -32.54 23.91 4.74
C LYS A 81 -31.77 24.91 5.59
N ILE A 82 -30.69 25.43 5.06
CA ILE A 82 -29.79 26.37 5.74
C ILE A 82 -29.66 27.61 4.87
N ASP A 83 -30.29 28.71 5.31
CA ASP A 83 -30.21 30.01 4.65
C ASP A 83 -29.19 30.88 5.38
N PHE A 84 -28.19 31.37 4.68
CA PHE A 84 -27.10 32.17 5.25
C PHE A 84 -26.90 33.47 4.46
N GLU A 85 -26.65 34.59 5.16
CA GLU A 85 -26.55 35.93 4.60
C GLU A 85 -25.36 36.66 5.23
N ASP A 86 -24.36 37.00 4.42
CA ASP A 86 -23.05 37.55 4.80
C ASP A 86 -22.44 36.83 6.01
N ALA A 87 -22.71 35.53 6.10
CA ALA A 87 -22.47 34.74 7.28
C ALA A 87 -20.98 34.48 7.48
N LYS A 88 -20.56 34.58 8.74
CA LYS A 88 -19.40 33.86 9.29
C LYS A 88 -19.92 33.04 10.46
N ALA A 89 -20.44 31.86 10.13
CA ALA A 89 -21.24 31.07 11.06
C ALA A 89 -20.83 29.61 11.10
N THR A 90 -21.01 28.99 12.26
CA THR A 90 -20.80 27.56 12.48
C THR A 90 -22.12 26.89 12.85
N LEU A 91 -22.45 25.79 12.19
CA LEU A 91 -23.58 24.92 12.46
C LEU A 91 -23.09 23.62 13.09
N SER A 92 -23.68 23.20 14.21
CA SER A 92 -23.22 22.04 14.99
C SER A 92 -24.35 21.25 15.64
N ASN A 93 -24.13 19.94 15.84
CA ASN A 93 -24.99 19.07 16.65
C ASN A 93 -24.18 17.98 17.35
N THR A 94 -23.45 18.36 18.40
CA THR A 94 -22.56 17.45 19.13
C THR A 94 -23.26 16.21 19.68
N ARG A 95 -24.49 16.36 20.19
CA ARG A 95 -25.23 15.24 20.79
C ARG A 95 -25.58 14.18 19.75
N LEU A 96 -26.12 14.59 18.60
CA LEU A 96 -26.47 13.69 17.51
C LEU A 96 -25.29 12.81 17.13
N PHE A 97 -24.10 13.40 16.92
CA PHE A 97 -22.93 12.63 16.53
C PHE A 97 -22.40 11.78 17.69
N GLN A 98 -22.36 12.28 18.92
CA GLN A 98 -21.96 11.46 20.08
C GLN A 98 -22.81 10.20 20.25
N ASP A 99 -24.12 10.28 19.99
CA ASP A 99 -25.03 9.13 20.01
C ASP A 99 -24.70 8.11 18.90
N GLN A 100 -24.00 8.52 17.83
CA GLN A 100 -23.54 7.66 16.75
C GLN A 100 -22.11 7.16 16.93
N LYS A 101 -21.43 7.41 18.06
CA LYS A 101 -20.00 7.12 18.24
C LYS A 101 -19.62 5.67 17.94
N SER A 102 -20.49 4.71 18.27
CA SER A 102 -20.28 3.30 17.95
C SER A 102 -20.10 3.05 16.45
N LYS A 103 -20.83 3.78 15.59
CA LYS A 103 -20.77 3.59 14.13
C LYS A 103 -19.36 3.79 13.56
N TRP A 104 -18.59 4.79 13.98
CA TRP A 104 -17.21 4.93 13.49
C TRP A 104 -16.19 4.11 14.29
N LEU A 105 -16.49 3.78 15.55
CA LEU A 105 -15.64 2.89 16.34
C LEU A 105 -15.71 1.43 15.90
N GLU A 106 -16.81 0.98 15.30
CA GLU A 106 -17.00 -0.40 14.84
C GLU A 106 -16.62 -0.61 13.37
N ASN A 107 -16.58 0.45 12.58
CA ASN A 107 -16.33 0.36 11.15
C ASN A 107 -14.94 0.94 10.75
N PRO A 108 -14.35 0.45 9.66
CA PRO A 108 -13.06 0.93 9.13
C PRO A 108 -13.21 2.22 8.31
N VAL A 109 -13.62 3.30 8.97
CA VAL A 109 -13.93 4.59 8.32
C VAL A 109 -12.70 5.23 7.68
N THR A 110 -12.84 5.65 6.43
CA THR A 110 -11.81 6.37 5.65
C THR A 110 -12.24 7.81 5.29
N GLY A 111 -13.55 8.10 5.33
CA GLY A 111 -14.11 9.36 4.86
C GLY A 111 -15.46 9.73 5.48
N ALA A 112 -16.01 10.84 5.03
CA ALA A 112 -17.37 11.31 5.27
C ALA A 112 -18.09 11.57 3.95
N TYR A 113 -19.40 11.48 3.91
CA TYR A 113 -20.20 11.96 2.79
C TYR A 113 -21.35 12.84 3.23
N ILE A 114 -21.79 13.70 2.31
CA ILE A 114 -22.94 14.59 2.50
C ILE A 114 -23.78 14.55 1.22
N TRP A 115 -25.06 14.20 1.32
CA TRP A 115 -26.03 14.48 0.28
C TRP A 115 -26.56 15.88 0.45
N CYS A 116 -26.25 16.75 -0.51
CA CYS A 116 -26.67 18.14 -0.47
C CYS A 116 -27.05 18.67 -1.86
N ARG A 117 -27.72 19.82 -1.86
CA ARG A 117 -27.89 20.66 -3.05
C ARG A 117 -27.83 22.12 -2.66
N ARG A 118 -27.31 22.94 -3.57
CA ARG A 118 -27.27 24.40 -3.42
C ARG A 118 -28.14 25.00 -4.50
N LYS A 119 -29.17 25.78 -4.10
CA LYS A 119 -30.07 26.47 -5.04
C LYS A 119 -29.45 27.76 -5.57
N SER A 120 -28.78 28.51 -4.69
CA SER A 120 -28.06 29.73 -5.05
C SER A 120 -27.09 30.13 -3.94
N GLY A 121 -26.03 30.86 -4.28
CA GLY A 121 -25.21 31.55 -3.29
C GLY A 121 -23.79 31.88 -3.76
N LYS A 122 -23.15 32.81 -3.04
CA LYS A 122 -21.73 33.16 -3.16
C LYS A 122 -21.04 32.87 -1.84
N GLY A 123 -19.88 32.20 -1.90
CA GLY A 123 -19.07 31.85 -0.73
C GLY A 123 -18.97 30.34 -0.47
N THR A 124 -18.31 29.96 0.62
CA THR A 124 -17.83 28.59 0.87
C THR A 124 -18.59 27.89 1.99
N VAL A 125 -18.67 26.57 1.90
CA VAL A 125 -19.15 25.70 2.97
C VAL A 125 -18.07 24.67 3.26
N THR A 126 -17.72 24.54 4.54
CA THR A 126 -16.64 23.67 5.00
C THR A 126 -17.18 22.68 6.01
N LEU A 127 -16.83 21.39 5.88
CA LEU A 127 -17.07 20.39 6.92
C LEU A 127 -15.87 20.39 7.86
N CYS A 128 -16.14 20.58 9.15
CA CYS A 128 -15.15 20.59 10.22
C CYS A 128 -15.34 19.38 11.15
N TYR A 129 -14.28 18.60 11.35
CA TYR A 129 -14.24 17.45 12.25
C TYR A 129 -13.55 17.84 13.56
N VAL A 130 -14.18 17.54 14.69
CA VAL A 130 -13.65 17.86 16.01
C VAL A 130 -13.06 16.61 16.65
N ASN A 131 -11.76 16.62 16.90
CA ASN A 131 -11.06 15.61 17.70
C ASN A 131 -10.83 16.14 19.11
N LYS A 132 -10.93 15.25 20.11
CA LYS A 132 -10.55 15.56 21.50
C LYS A 132 -9.46 14.61 21.97
N GLU A 133 -8.32 15.17 22.37
CA GLU A 133 -7.21 14.43 22.94
C GLU A 133 -6.91 15.04 24.32
N ASN A 134 -6.96 14.23 25.38
CA ASN A 134 -6.88 14.71 26.76
C ASN A 134 -7.92 15.84 27.03
N SER A 135 -7.45 17.01 27.46
CA SER A 135 -8.27 18.19 27.76
C SER A 135 -8.39 19.17 26.57
N GLU A 136 -7.77 18.89 25.43
CA GLU A 136 -7.71 19.80 24.27
C GLU A 136 -8.55 19.31 23.09
N THR A 137 -9.07 20.26 22.30
CA THR A 137 -9.85 19.98 21.08
C THR A 137 -9.16 20.56 19.86
N TYR A 138 -9.06 19.75 18.80
CA TYR A 138 -8.48 20.14 17.52
C TYR A 138 -9.52 20.02 16.41
N ASN A 139 -9.49 20.98 15.48
CA ASN A 139 -10.42 21.04 14.35
C ASN A 139 -9.70 20.74 13.05
N PHE A 140 -10.21 19.75 12.33
CA PHE A 140 -9.80 19.45 10.96
C PHE A 140 -10.89 19.96 10.02
N SER A 141 -10.53 20.47 8.85
CA SER A 141 -11.54 21.01 7.93
C SER A 141 -11.29 20.65 6.48
N ASN A 142 -12.37 20.37 5.75
CA ASN A 142 -12.39 20.15 4.30
C ASN A 142 -13.50 21.00 3.68
N SER A 143 -13.19 21.67 2.57
CA SER A 143 -14.21 22.33 1.75
C SER A 143 -15.17 21.28 1.19
N ILE A 144 -16.47 21.58 1.19
CA ILE A 144 -17.51 20.68 0.67
C ILE A 144 -17.65 20.87 -0.85
N GLY A 145 -17.09 21.94 -1.42
CA GLY A 145 -17.13 22.17 -2.87
C GLY A 145 -18.55 22.16 -3.43
N THR A 146 -19.44 23.02 -2.92
CA THR A 146 -20.85 22.95 -3.30
C THR A 146 -21.10 23.38 -4.76
N LYS A 147 -21.91 22.63 -5.52
CA LYS A 147 -22.36 22.94 -6.88
C LYS A 147 -23.69 23.69 -6.90
N ASP A 148 -23.77 24.76 -7.69
CA ASP A 148 -24.99 25.56 -7.92
C ASP A 148 -25.89 24.96 -9.02
N THR A 149 -26.21 23.67 -8.94
CA THR A 149 -27.07 22.99 -9.95
C THR A 149 -28.54 22.96 -9.55
N GLY A 150 -28.85 23.16 -8.26
CA GLY A 150 -30.19 22.92 -7.72
C GLY A 150 -30.57 21.43 -7.63
N GLU A 151 -29.68 20.52 -8.04
CA GLU A 151 -29.87 19.06 -8.00
C GLU A 151 -29.19 18.44 -6.79
N TRP A 152 -29.74 17.34 -6.27
CA TRP A 152 -29.11 16.56 -5.20
C TRP A 152 -27.88 15.82 -5.72
N TYR A 153 -26.74 16.04 -5.08
CA TYR A 153 -25.52 15.28 -5.32
C TYR A 153 -24.86 14.91 -3.99
N GLN A 154 -23.93 13.97 -4.07
CA GLN A 154 -23.15 13.53 -2.93
C GLN A 154 -21.76 14.14 -2.97
N VAL A 155 -21.34 14.73 -1.86
CA VAL A 155 -19.95 15.14 -1.62
C VAL A 155 -19.30 14.05 -0.81
N LYS A 156 -18.22 13.46 -1.33
CA LYS A 156 -17.39 12.47 -0.64
C LYS A 156 -16.08 13.11 -0.21
N LEU A 157 -15.78 13.08 1.08
CA LEU A 157 -14.62 13.72 1.70
C LEU A 157 -13.78 12.67 2.43
N ARG A 158 -12.46 12.81 2.41
CA ARG A 158 -11.60 12.03 3.31
C ARG A 158 -11.66 12.63 4.71
N LEU A 159 -11.58 11.81 5.75
CA LEU A 159 -11.39 12.34 7.10
C LEU A 159 -9.95 12.84 7.28
N GLY A 160 -9.81 13.94 8.02
CA GLY A 160 -8.59 14.74 8.08
C GLY A 160 -8.82 16.11 7.46
N GLY A 161 -7.78 16.69 6.86
CA GLY A 161 -7.85 18.00 6.21
C GLY A 161 -6.94 19.03 6.86
N TRP A 162 -7.19 20.30 6.54
CA TRP A 162 -6.42 21.39 7.12
C TRP A 162 -6.68 21.44 8.63
N ASN A 163 -5.60 21.44 9.40
CA ASN A 163 -5.63 21.67 10.84
C ASN A 163 -4.55 22.69 11.17
N LYS A 164 -4.93 23.74 11.89
CA LYS A 164 -4.03 24.85 12.25
C LYS A 164 -2.84 24.37 13.08
N GLU A 165 -3.08 23.42 13.98
CA GLU A 165 -2.10 22.85 14.90
C GLU A 165 -1.25 21.74 14.26
N LYS A 166 -1.48 21.40 12.99
CA LYS A 166 -0.80 20.34 12.23
C LYS A 166 -0.83 18.97 12.94
N ARG A 167 -1.90 18.69 13.69
CA ARG A 167 -2.13 17.41 14.37
C ARG A 167 -2.50 16.32 13.35
N ILE A 168 -2.30 15.06 13.73
CA ILE A 168 -2.76 13.91 12.95
C ILE A 168 -4.20 13.61 13.36
N PHE A 169 -5.09 13.44 12.38
CA PHE A 169 -6.47 13.06 12.64
C PHE A 169 -6.54 11.63 13.18
N ASP A 170 -7.29 11.41 14.25
CA ASP A 170 -7.62 10.08 14.78
C ASP A 170 -9.14 9.91 14.88
N ILE A 171 -9.65 8.89 14.18
CA ILE A 171 -11.07 8.56 14.19
C ILE A 171 -11.58 8.17 15.57
N ASN A 172 -10.74 7.63 16.45
CA ASN A 172 -11.14 7.25 17.80
C ASN A 172 -11.38 8.47 18.70
N ASN A 173 -10.72 9.59 18.38
CA ASN A 173 -10.83 10.86 19.09
C ASN A 173 -11.93 11.76 18.51
N LEU A 174 -12.60 11.34 17.42
CA LEU A 174 -13.69 12.08 16.82
C LEU A 174 -14.87 12.20 17.77
N ILE A 175 -15.30 13.45 18.01
CA ILE A 175 -16.43 13.75 18.91
C ILE A 175 -17.57 14.50 18.23
N ASN A 176 -17.33 15.17 17.08
CA ASN A 176 -18.37 15.98 16.43
C ASN A 176 -18.04 16.35 14.97
N PHE A 177 -19.08 16.69 14.19
CA PHE A 177 -19.01 17.33 12.88
C PHE A 177 -19.71 18.69 12.92
N ASN A 178 -19.10 19.69 12.30
CA ASN A 178 -19.62 21.04 12.18
C ASN A 178 -19.60 21.50 10.72
N PHE A 179 -20.54 22.36 10.33
CA PHE A 179 -20.47 23.07 9.05
C PHE A 179 -20.08 24.52 9.31
N VAL A 180 -19.14 25.05 8.55
CA VAL A 180 -18.74 26.47 8.61
C VAL A 180 -19.12 27.13 7.29
N PHE A 181 -19.85 28.23 7.40
CA PHE A 181 -20.39 29.00 6.28
C PHE A 181 -19.69 30.35 6.19
N TYR A 182 -19.30 30.70 4.96
CA TYR A 182 -18.83 32.03 4.59
C TYR A 182 -19.65 32.55 3.41
N GLY A 183 -20.24 33.74 3.53
CA GLY A 183 -20.93 34.43 2.43
C GLY A 183 -22.46 34.36 2.51
N THR A 184 -23.14 34.29 1.36
CA THR A 184 -24.60 34.38 1.24
C THR A 184 -25.14 33.27 0.34
N GLY A 185 -26.18 32.55 0.75
CA GLY A 185 -26.78 31.47 -0.05
C GLY A 185 -27.74 30.59 0.71
N SER A 186 -28.16 29.50 0.04
CA SER A 186 -29.03 28.47 0.61
C SER A 186 -28.48 27.07 0.31
N LEU A 187 -28.20 26.30 1.36
CA LEU A 187 -27.76 24.91 1.27
C LEU A 187 -28.83 23.99 1.85
N GLU A 188 -29.19 22.96 1.10
CA GLU A 188 -30.11 21.92 1.54
C GLU A 188 -29.33 20.61 1.73
N ILE A 189 -29.53 19.93 2.86
CA ILE A 189 -28.86 18.68 3.24
C ILE A 189 -29.91 17.61 3.52
N GLY A 190 -29.78 16.48 2.84
CA GLY A 190 -30.67 15.33 2.97
C GLY A 190 -30.08 14.25 3.86
N GLU A 191 -28.76 14.06 3.80
CA GLU A 191 -28.07 13.02 4.56
C GLU A 191 -26.60 13.37 4.84
N ILE A 192 -26.10 12.95 6.00
CA ILE A 192 -24.69 13.01 6.39
C ILE A 192 -24.27 11.61 6.85
N GLY A 193 -23.12 11.13 6.38
CA GLY A 193 -22.62 9.82 6.77
C GLY A 193 -21.10 9.67 6.66
N LEU A 194 -20.63 8.43 6.82
CA LEU A 194 -19.22 8.04 6.75
C LEU A 194 -18.96 7.16 5.54
N LEU A 195 -17.72 7.17 5.07
CA LEU A 195 -17.27 6.36 3.94
C LEU A 195 -16.20 5.36 4.38
N CYS A 196 -16.23 4.19 3.76
CA CYS A 196 -15.20 3.16 3.82
C CYS A 196 -14.77 2.82 2.39
N GLN A 197 -13.71 3.47 1.90
CA GLN A 197 -13.17 3.22 0.55
C GLN A 197 -12.27 1.99 0.54
N TYR A 198 -12.50 1.05 -0.38
CA TYR A 198 -11.84 -0.27 -0.38
C TYR A 198 -11.32 -0.66 -1.78
N GLN A 199 -10.33 -1.57 -1.80
CA GLN A 199 -9.90 -2.29 -3.00
C GLN A 199 -10.69 -3.58 -3.09
N LYS A 200 -11.29 -3.88 -4.24
CA LYS A 200 -11.95 -5.17 -4.44
C LYS A 200 -10.93 -6.31 -4.51
N LEU A 201 -11.15 -7.36 -3.73
CA LEU A 201 -10.40 -8.61 -3.73
C LEU A 201 -11.29 -9.70 -4.36
N ASN A 202 -10.80 -10.28 -5.45
CA ASN A 202 -11.50 -11.34 -6.17
C ASN A 202 -11.00 -12.72 -5.72
N GLY A 203 -11.90 -13.70 -5.60
CA GLY A 203 -11.55 -15.11 -5.40
C GLY A 203 -11.19 -15.54 -3.97
N LEU A 204 -11.43 -14.70 -2.95
CA LEU A 204 -11.19 -15.05 -1.54
C LEU A 204 -12.44 -15.57 -0.80
N LEU A 205 -13.62 -15.25 -1.33
CA LEU A 205 -14.89 -15.81 -0.87
C LEU A 205 -15.26 -16.98 -1.78
N ASN A 206 -15.79 -18.05 -1.20
CA ASN A 206 -16.38 -19.16 -1.93
C ASN A 206 -17.82 -18.79 -2.32
N GLU A 207 -17.94 -18.02 -3.41
CA GLU A 207 -19.21 -17.45 -3.88
C GLU A 207 -20.07 -18.46 -4.66
N ASN A 208 -19.50 -19.62 -5.02
CA ASN A 208 -20.15 -20.66 -5.84
C ASN A 208 -20.42 -21.96 -5.07
N SER A 209 -20.36 -21.95 -3.73
CA SER A 209 -20.71 -23.13 -2.94
C SER A 209 -22.13 -23.59 -3.28
N LYS A 210 -22.28 -24.84 -3.69
CA LYS A 210 -23.59 -25.44 -3.97
C LYS A 210 -24.41 -25.49 -2.68
N THR A 211 -25.59 -24.89 -2.65
CA THR A 211 -26.48 -24.87 -1.48
C THR A 211 -27.70 -25.78 -1.67
N ILE A 212 -28.24 -26.30 -0.58
CA ILE A 212 -29.52 -27.03 -0.56
C ILE A 212 -30.35 -26.61 0.67
N PRO A 213 -31.55 -26.05 0.49
CA PRO A 213 -32.46 -25.78 1.60
C PRO A 213 -33.08 -27.07 2.11
N VAL A 214 -32.95 -27.34 3.41
CA VAL A 214 -33.44 -28.55 4.08
C VAL A 214 -34.54 -28.15 5.07
N GLY A 215 -35.79 -28.45 4.72
CA GLY A 215 -36.95 -28.17 5.56
C GLY A 215 -37.13 -29.20 6.68
N GLU A 216 -37.79 -28.78 7.76
CA GLU A 216 -38.23 -29.67 8.85
C GLU A 216 -39.24 -30.68 8.31
N ASN A 217 -39.09 -31.93 8.73
CA ASN A 217 -40.01 -33.00 8.38
C ASN A 217 -41.24 -32.95 9.28
N LYS A 218 -42.43 -33.05 8.70
CA LYS A 218 -43.69 -33.07 9.48
C LYS A 218 -44.24 -34.47 9.70
N SER A 219 -43.80 -35.43 8.90
CA SER A 219 -44.19 -36.84 9.00
C SER A 219 -43.17 -37.63 9.84
N GLU A 220 -43.58 -38.77 10.40
CA GLU A 220 -42.62 -39.71 11.00
C GLU A 220 -41.95 -40.51 9.86
N ILE A 221 -40.61 -40.49 9.77
CA ILE A 221 -39.84 -41.32 8.83
C ILE A 221 -39.43 -42.60 9.53
N LYS A 222 -39.79 -43.75 8.95
CA LYS A 222 -39.32 -45.05 9.41
C LYS A 222 -38.03 -45.41 8.68
N ILE A 223 -36.98 -45.74 9.43
CA ILE A 223 -35.70 -46.19 8.86
C ILE A 223 -35.80 -47.70 8.59
N ASP A 224 -36.47 -48.08 7.51
CA ASP A 224 -36.70 -49.50 7.15
C ASP A 224 -35.94 -49.92 5.87
N GLY A 225 -35.32 -48.98 5.17
CA GLY A 225 -34.53 -49.19 3.96
C GLY A 225 -35.35 -48.98 2.69
N THR A 226 -36.60 -48.51 2.79
CA THR A 226 -37.50 -48.22 1.68
C THR A 226 -37.90 -46.74 1.69
N ILE A 227 -37.51 -45.99 0.67
CA ILE A 227 -37.85 -44.56 0.58
C ILE A 227 -39.31 -44.39 0.18
N ASN A 228 -40.18 -44.22 1.18
CA ASN A 228 -41.60 -43.94 1.01
C ASN A 228 -41.84 -42.48 0.56
N THR A 229 -42.66 -42.29 -0.47
CA THR A 229 -42.90 -40.96 -1.06
C THR A 229 -43.69 -40.02 -0.13
N GLU A 230 -44.58 -40.56 0.71
CA GLU A 230 -45.35 -39.76 1.68
C GLU A 230 -44.50 -39.39 2.90
N GLU A 231 -43.68 -40.32 3.41
CA GLU A 231 -42.80 -40.07 4.57
C GLU A 231 -41.71 -39.04 4.25
N TRP A 232 -41.19 -39.06 3.01
CA TRP A 232 -40.12 -38.16 2.53
C TRP A 232 -40.64 -36.96 1.73
N ALA A 233 -41.95 -36.67 1.76
CA ALA A 233 -42.55 -35.60 0.96
C ALA A 233 -41.93 -34.22 1.21
N ASP A 234 -41.59 -33.93 2.48
CA ASP A 234 -40.99 -32.66 2.91
C ASP A 234 -39.47 -32.60 2.67
N ALA A 235 -38.84 -33.70 2.24
CA ALA A 235 -37.39 -33.75 2.04
C ALA A 235 -36.92 -33.00 0.80
N ALA A 236 -35.74 -32.40 0.89
CA ALA A 236 -35.06 -31.83 -0.25
C ALA A 236 -34.52 -32.96 -1.13
N LYS A 237 -34.90 -32.95 -2.42
CA LYS A 237 -34.53 -33.98 -3.40
C LYS A 237 -33.47 -33.43 -4.36
N PHE A 238 -32.41 -34.20 -4.60
CA PHE A 238 -31.35 -33.86 -5.54
C PHE A 238 -30.72 -35.12 -6.15
N PHE A 239 -29.84 -34.94 -7.13
CA PHE A 239 -29.11 -36.03 -7.79
C PHE A 239 -27.60 -35.90 -7.56
N LEU A 240 -26.92 -37.03 -7.52
CA LEU A 240 -25.45 -37.06 -7.63
C LEU A 240 -25.05 -36.99 -9.10
N SER A 241 -23.97 -36.25 -9.38
CA SER A 241 -23.48 -36.00 -10.74
C SER A 241 -21.98 -36.25 -10.84
N LEU A 242 -21.48 -36.42 -12.07
CA LEU A 242 -20.05 -36.40 -12.35
C LEU A 242 -19.54 -34.95 -12.31
N PRO A 243 -18.55 -34.60 -11.47
CA PRO A 243 -17.94 -33.28 -11.52
C PRO A 243 -17.27 -33.03 -12.87
N GLU A 244 -17.23 -31.77 -13.30
CA GLU A 244 -16.75 -31.37 -14.64
C GLU A 244 -15.32 -31.88 -14.95
N LYS A 245 -14.41 -31.86 -13.96
CA LYS A 245 -13.04 -32.39 -14.08
C LYS A 245 -12.98 -33.90 -14.32
N ASP A 246 -13.88 -34.68 -13.71
CA ASP A 246 -13.91 -36.14 -13.84
C ASP A 246 -14.62 -36.57 -15.12
N SER A 247 -15.62 -35.79 -15.57
CA SER A 247 -16.32 -36.01 -16.85
C SER A 247 -15.38 -35.96 -18.07
N THR A 248 -14.33 -35.13 -17.99
CA THR A 248 -13.31 -35.02 -19.05
C THR A 248 -12.32 -36.19 -19.04
N LEU A 249 -11.95 -36.69 -17.86
CA LEU A 249 -11.10 -37.87 -17.68
C LEU A 249 -11.80 -39.18 -18.10
N CYS A 250 -13.09 -39.31 -17.77
CA CYS A 250 -13.89 -40.50 -18.05
C CYS A 250 -14.57 -40.49 -19.44
N LYS A 251 -14.46 -39.38 -20.21
CA LYS A 251 -15.12 -39.17 -21.51
C LYS A 251 -16.65 -39.37 -21.50
N GLN A 252 -17.30 -39.05 -20.39
CA GLN A 252 -18.76 -39.20 -20.22
C GLN A 252 -19.33 -37.96 -19.52
N LYS A 253 -20.51 -37.49 -19.95
CA LYS A 253 -21.13 -36.25 -19.46
C LYS A 253 -22.19 -36.45 -18.37
N GLU A 254 -22.72 -37.66 -18.21
CA GLU A 254 -23.76 -38.00 -17.24
C GLU A 254 -23.35 -39.26 -16.45
N ALA A 255 -23.87 -39.39 -15.23
CA ALA A 255 -23.66 -40.59 -14.42
C ALA A 255 -24.31 -41.80 -15.10
N LEU A 256 -23.59 -42.92 -15.16
CA LEU A 256 -24.09 -44.18 -15.71
C LEU A 256 -25.19 -44.76 -14.82
N GLU A 257 -24.98 -44.75 -13.51
CA GLU A 257 -25.92 -45.28 -12.53
C GLU A 257 -26.50 -44.13 -11.70
N LYS A 258 -27.74 -43.75 -12.02
CA LYS A 258 -28.42 -42.61 -11.39
C LYS A 258 -28.57 -42.83 -9.88
N THR A 259 -28.41 -41.75 -9.12
CA THR A 259 -28.61 -41.75 -7.67
C THR A 259 -29.49 -40.56 -7.29
N GLU A 260 -30.67 -40.84 -6.78
CA GLU A 260 -31.56 -39.84 -6.17
C GLU A 260 -31.25 -39.75 -4.68
N CYS A 261 -31.15 -38.54 -4.14
CA CYS A 261 -30.87 -38.30 -2.73
C CYS A 261 -31.98 -37.46 -2.11
N PHE A 262 -32.24 -37.72 -0.83
CA PHE A 262 -33.26 -37.05 -0.02
C PHE A 262 -32.65 -36.63 1.31
N ILE A 263 -32.99 -35.42 1.76
CA ILE A 263 -32.53 -34.91 3.06
C ILE A 263 -33.61 -34.06 3.73
N THR A 264 -33.85 -34.31 5.02
CA THR A 264 -34.77 -33.54 5.88
C THR A 264 -34.31 -33.62 7.34
N TRP A 265 -34.95 -32.92 8.27
CA TRP A 265 -34.51 -32.90 9.67
C TRP A 265 -35.69 -32.78 10.65
N ASN A 266 -35.43 -33.09 11.92
CA ASN A 266 -36.32 -32.80 13.05
C ASN A 266 -35.49 -32.31 14.26
N ASN A 267 -36.16 -32.01 15.38
CA ASN A 267 -35.47 -31.50 16.57
C ASN A 267 -34.36 -32.41 17.13
N ASP A 268 -34.36 -33.70 16.79
CA ASP A 268 -33.41 -34.69 17.31
C ASP A 268 -32.24 -34.95 16.35
N GLY A 269 -32.40 -34.74 15.04
CA GLY A 269 -31.36 -35.02 14.06
C GLY A 269 -31.72 -34.75 12.60
N ILE A 270 -30.88 -35.25 11.71
CA ILE A 270 -31.02 -35.14 10.25
C ILE A 270 -31.23 -36.52 9.61
N TYR A 271 -32.23 -36.59 8.74
CA TYR A 271 -32.54 -37.75 7.91
C TYR A 271 -31.87 -37.59 6.55
N CYS A 272 -31.17 -38.62 6.10
CA CYS A 272 -30.65 -38.71 4.74
C CYS A 272 -31.05 -40.04 4.11
N ALA A 273 -31.37 -40.03 2.82
CA ALA A 273 -31.64 -41.24 2.08
C ALA A 273 -31.11 -41.17 0.65
N ALA A 274 -30.88 -42.35 0.06
CA ALA A 274 -30.40 -42.47 -1.30
C ALA A 274 -31.08 -43.65 -2.00
N ARG A 275 -31.62 -43.39 -3.19
CA ARG A 275 -32.10 -44.40 -4.14
C ARG A 275 -31.06 -44.56 -5.23
N CYS A 276 -30.39 -45.69 -5.20
CA CYS A 276 -29.21 -46.00 -6.00
C CYS A 276 -29.60 -46.98 -7.11
N PHE A 277 -29.88 -46.46 -8.30
CA PHE A 277 -30.22 -47.31 -9.45
C PHE A 277 -29.02 -48.12 -9.91
N LYS A 278 -29.28 -49.34 -10.40
CA LYS A 278 -28.25 -50.19 -11.00
C LYS A 278 -28.82 -50.95 -12.19
N THR A 279 -28.17 -50.84 -13.34
CA THR A 279 -28.59 -51.47 -14.59
C THR A 279 -28.59 -53.00 -14.48
N ASP A 280 -27.60 -53.58 -13.78
CA ASP A 280 -27.56 -55.01 -13.46
C ASP A 280 -27.19 -55.24 -11.99
N MET A 281 -28.18 -55.58 -11.19
CA MET A 281 -28.04 -55.88 -9.76
C MET A 281 -27.15 -57.11 -9.46
N LYS A 282 -26.90 -57.99 -10.44
CA LYS A 282 -25.96 -59.12 -10.27
C LYS A 282 -24.52 -58.65 -10.12
N ASN A 283 -24.19 -57.48 -10.66
CA ASN A 283 -22.86 -56.88 -10.60
C ASN A 283 -22.69 -55.94 -9.38
N LEU A 284 -23.66 -55.90 -8.46
CA LEU A 284 -23.60 -55.09 -7.25
C LEU A 284 -22.52 -55.61 -6.30
N LYS A 285 -21.53 -54.77 -6.04
CA LYS A 285 -20.46 -55.07 -5.09
C LYS A 285 -20.91 -54.75 -3.66
N ALA A 286 -21.35 -55.77 -2.91
CA ALA A 286 -21.77 -55.63 -1.51
C ALA A 286 -21.26 -56.82 -0.68
N ARG A 287 -19.95 -56.89 -0.44
CA ARG A 287 -19.24 -58.01 0.20
C ARG A 287 -19.24 -57.92 1.73
N TYR A 288 -19.30 -56.72 2.29
CA TYR A 288 -19.34 -56.55 3.74
C TYR A 288 -20.74 -56.88 4.28
N MET A 289 -20.80 -57.94 5.07
CA MET A 289 -21.99 -58.39 5.79
C MET A 289 -22.05 -57.86 7.24
N ASP A 290 -20.94 -57.32 7.71
CA ASP A 290 -20.78 -56.65 8.99
C ASP A 290 -20.27 -55.22 8.77
N ASN A 291 -20.54 -54.35 9.74
CA ASN A 291 -20.06 -52.98 9.68
C ASN A 291 -18.50 -52.99 9.72
N ALA A 292 -17.83 -52.31 8.79
CA ALA A 292 -16.37 -52.37 8.62
C ALA A 292 -15.80 -50.97 8.34
N GLU A 293 -14.55 -50.70 8.76
CA GLU A 293 -13.90 -49.42 8.44
C GLU A 293 -13.86 -49.24 6.92
N ARG A 294 -13.34 -50.25 6.20
CA ARG A 294 -13.17 -50.28 4.75
C ARG A 294 -14.46 -50.51 3.94
N ILE A 295 -15.63 -50.17 4.49
CA ILE A 295 -16.93 -50.34 3.79
C ILE A 295 -16.95 -49.65 2.41
N TRP A 296 -16.11 -48.63 2.22
CA TRP A 296 -15.97 -47.88 0.97
C TRP A 296 -15.45 -48.71 -0.22
N GLU A 297 -14.99 -49.94 0.02
CA GLU A 297 -14.59 -50.89 -1.03
C GLU A 297 -15.76 -51.67 -1.63
N ASP A 298 -16.93 -51.59 -1.00
CA ASP A 298 -18.21 -51.95 -1.61
C ASP A 298 -18.79 -50.74 -2.37
N GLU A 299 -19.78 -51.03 -3.21
CA GLU A 299 -20.70 -50.02 -3.69
C GLU A 299 -21.47 -49.45 -2.49
N CYS A 300 -21.22 -48.18 -2.20
CA CYS A 300 -21.72 -47.50 -1.02
C CYS A 300 -22.07 -46.05 -1.30
N ILE A 301 -22.91 -45.50 -0.44
CA ILE A 301 -23.17 -44.07 -0.31
C ILE A 301 -22.37 -43.57 0.88
N GLU A 302 -21.60 -42.50 0.65
CA GLU A 302 -20.83 -41.80 1.66
C GLU A 302 -21.47 -40.43 1.95
N TYR A 303 -21.67 -40.13 3.22
CA TYR A 303 -22.16 -38.86 3.75
C TYR A 303 -21.03 -38.13 4.45
N TYR A 304 -20.92 -36.84 4.15
CA TYR A 304 -19.89 -35.98 4.70
C TYR A 304 -20.52 -34.74 5.33
N PHE A 305 -20.12 -34.44 6.56
CA PHE A 305 -20.57 -33.26 7.30
C PHE A 305 -19.38 -32.46 7.86
N ASP A 306 -19.40 -31.14 7.69
CA ASP A 306 -18.55 -30.18 8.41
C ASP A 306 -19.45 -29.34 9.34
N PRO A 307 -19.78 -29.84 10.54
CA PRO A 307 -20.68 -29.19 11.50
C PRO A 307 -20.11 -27.87 12.04
N ASP A 308 -18.79 -27.82 12.20
CA ASP A 308 -18.06 -26.68 12.75
C ASP A 308 -17.81 -25.57 11.71
N ARG A 309 -18.01 -25.84 10.41
CA ARG A 309 -17.79 -24.90 9.30
C ARG A 309 -16.37 -24.30 9.28
N LYS A 310 -15.37 -25.08 9.70
CA LYS A 310 -13.97 -24.63 9.77
C LYS A 310 -13.22 -24.85 8.46
N MET A 311 -13.81 -25.59 7.50
CA MET A 311 -13.17 -25.95 6.24
C MET A 311 -11.84 -26.70 6.45
N GLU A 312 -11.81 -27.62 7.43
CA GLU A 312 -10.65 -28.43 7.79
C GLU A 312 -10.98 -29.92 7.74
N THR A 313 -10.19 -30.70 6.99
CA THR A 313 -10.41 -32.15 6.78
C THR A 313 -10.46 -32.97 8.09
N ARG A 314 -9.80 -32.52 9.16
CA ARG A 314 -9.74 -33.26 10.43
C ARG A 314 -11.01 -33.19 11.28
N ASN A 315 -11.88 -32.18 11.06
CA ASN A 315 -13.10 -31.99 11.83
C ASN A 315 -14.35 -32.53 11.10
N MET A 316 -14.18 -32.98 9.87
CA MET A 316 -15.23 -33.55 9.04
C MET A 316 -15.70 -34.91 9.59
N LYS A 317 -17.02 -35.11 9.64
CA LYS A 317 -17.64 -36.41 9.93
C LYS A 317 -17.91 -37.14 8.61
N LYS A 318 -17.40 -38.36 8.48
CA LYS A 318 -17.61 -39.23 7.33
C LYS A 318 -18.31 -40.50 7.77
N PHE A 319 -19.41 -40.80 7.09
CA PHE A 319 -20.17 -42.04 7.24
C PHE A 319 -20.36 -42.69 5.88
N ALA A 320 -20.40 -44.01 5.84
CA ALA A 320 -20.69 -44.74 4.61
C ALA A 320 -21.63 -45.90 4.89
N ILE A 321 -22.52 -46.21 3.95
CA ILE A 321 -23.45 -47.34 3.99
C ILE A 321 -23.39 -48.10 2.66
N ASN A 322 -23.24 -49.42 2.72
CA ASN A 322 -23.34 -50.28 1.55
C ASN A 322 -24.78 -50.81 1.34
N ALA A 323 -25.00 -51.49 0.23
CA ALA A 323 -26.31 -52.05 -0.12
C ALA A 323 -26.81 -53.19 0.80
N ASN A 324 -26.01 -53.67 1.76
CA ASN A 324 -26.42 -54.63 2.79
C ASN A 324 -26.84 -53.94 4.10
N GLY A 325 -26.88 -52.60 4.13
CA GLY A 325 -27.20 -51.83 5.32
C GLY A 325 -26.06 -51.79 6.34
N LYS A 326 -24.83 -52.07 5.89
CA LYS A 326 -23.63 -52.11 6.75
C LYS A 326 -22.84 -50.83 6.60
N THR A 327 -22.24 -50.39 7.71
CA THR A 327 -21.66 -49.05 7.80
C THR A 327 -20.17 -49.02 8.09
N GLY A 328 -19.54 -47.91 7.70
CA GLY A 328 -18.15 -47.60 7.97
C GLY A 328 -17.97 -46.13 8.33
N ILE A 329 -17.07 -45.85 9.28
CA ILE A 329 -16.81 -44.54 9.88
C ILE A 329 -15.30 -44.32 9.93
N ALA A 330 -14.83 -43.12 9.60
CA ALA A 330 -13.40 -42.79 9.53
C ALA A 330 -12.64 -42.81 10.89
N ASN A 331 -13.36 -43.00 12.01
CA ASN A 331 -12.80 -43.20 13.36
C ASN A 331 -13.64 -44.24 14.10
N TYR A 332 -13.36 -45.52 13.86
CA TYR A 332 -14.16 -46.66 14.33
C TYR A 332 -14.32 -46.76 15.87
N LYS A 333 -13.56 -45.98 16.65
CA LYS A 333 -13.62 -45.94 18.12
C LYS A 333 -14.83 -45.21 18.70
N ASP A 334 -15.54 -44.38 17.91
CA ASP A 334 -16.72 -43.61 18.34
C ASP A 334 -18.06 -44.31 18.01
N ARG A 335 -18.03 -45.64 17.84
CA ARG A 335 -19.14 -46.43 17.26
C ARG A 335 -20.41 -46.48 18.10
N ASP A 336 -20.29 -46.24 19.41
CA ASP A 336 -21.37 -46.44 20.38
C ASP A 336 -22.27 -45.20 20.56
N LYS A 337 -22.14 -44.19 19.68
CA LYS A 337 -23.06 -43.04 19.62
C LYS A 337 -24.01 -43.14 18.42
N VAL A 338 -25.08 -43.90 18.70
CA VAL A 338 -26.44 -43.99 18.11
C VAL A 338 -26.68 -43.18 16.83
N PHE A 339 -26.72 -43.86 15.67
CA PHE A 339 -27.45 -43.41 14.48
C PHE A 339 -28.19 -44.63 13.92
N THR A 340 -29.36 -44.42 13.32
CA THR A 340 -30.21 -45.53 12.83
C THR A 340 -30.07 -45.61 11.32
N VAL A 341 -29.90 -46.82 10.79
CA VAL A 341 -29.65 -47.03 9.36
C VAL A 341 -30.30 -48.31 8.88
N SER A 342 -30.84 -48.30 7.67
CA SER A 342 -31.31 -49.50 6.99
C SER A 342 -31.07 -49.38 5.48
N ALA A 343 -30.94 -50.51 4.80
CA ALA A 343 -30.90 -50.57 3.35
C ALA A 343 -31.66 -51.78 2.83
N LYS A 344 -32.26 -51.64 1.65
CA LYS A 344 -33.03 -52.69 0.98
C LYS A 344 -32.68 -52.74 -0.50
N LYS A 345 -32.62 -53.95 -1.04
CA LYS A 345 -32.37 -54.21 -2.46
C LYS A 345 -33.69 -54.50 -3.18
N PHE A 346 -33.77 -54.03 -4.41
CA PHE A 346 -34.86 -54.24 -5.35
C PHE A 346 -34.28 -54.77 -6.67
N ASP A 347 -35.14 -55.06 -7.65
CA ASP A 347 -34.71 -55.65 -8.92
C ASP A 347 -33.82 -54.71 -9.75
N ASP A 348 -34.02 -53.40 -9.63
CA ASP A 348 -33.39 -52.35 -10.44
C ASP A 348 -32.56 -51.32 -9.65
N ARG A 349 -32.51 -51.47 -8.32
CA ARG A 349 -31.87 -50.49 -7.42
C ARG A 349 -31.65 -51.05 -6.03
N TRP A 350 -30.94 -50.28 -5.21
CA TRP A 350 -30.98 -50.41 -3.76
C TRP A 350 -31.24 -49.05 -3.13
N GLU A 351 -31.88 -49.07 -1.98
CA GLU A 351 -32.24 -47.86 -1.23
C GLU A 351 -31.61 -47.91 0.15
N SER A 352 -31.23 -46.75 0.68
CA SER A 352 -30.72 -46.60 2.03
C SER A 352 -31.35 -45.41 2.72
N GLU A 353 -31.66 -45.58 3.99
CA GLU A 353 -32.16 -44.54 4.89
C GLU A 353 -31.27 -44.48 6.12
N ILE A 354 -30.91 -43.27 6.54
CA ILE A 354 -30.09 -43.04 7.73
C ILE A 354 -30.60 -41.81 8.49
N PHE A 355 -30.68 -41.94 9.81
CA PHE A 355 -30.96 -40.85 10.75
C PHE A 355 -29.73 -40.59 11.61
N PHE A 356 -29.19 -39.38 11.52
CA PHE A 356 -28.06 -38.92 12.32
C PHE A 356 -28.55 -37.97 13.41
N PRO A 357 -28.50 -38.35 14.71
CA PRO A 357 -28.75 -37.42 15.79
C PRO A 357 -27.79 -36.23 15.76
N TRP A 358 -28.26 -35.06 16.18
CA TRP A 358 -27.43 -33.85 16.22
C TRP A 358 -26.20 -34.03 17.11
N GLU A 359 -26.34 -34.74 18.23
CA GLU A 359 -25.22 -35.09 19.13
C GLU A 359 -24.14 -35.90 18.38
N THR A 360 -24.54 -36.84 17.52
CA THR A 360 -23.63 -37.68 16.72
C THR A 360 -22.84 -36.84 15.73
N LEU A 361 -23.45 -35.79 15.17
CA LEU A 361 -22.77 -34.82 14.32
C LEU A 361 -22.01 -33.75 15.11
N GLY A 362 -22.19 -33.66 16.44
CA GLY A 362 -21.60 -32.60 17.27
C GLY A 362 -22.26 -31.23 17.09
N VAL A 363 -23.50 -31.19 16.60
CA VAL A 363 -24.28 -29.96 16.39
C VAL A 363 -25.06 -29.62 17.65
N ASN A 364 -24.85 -28.42 18.19
CA ASN A 364 -25.58 -27.90 19.35
C ASN A 364 -26.47 -26.69 18.99
N GLU A 365 -26.53 -26.31 17.71
CA GLU A 365 -27.30 -25.18 17.23
C GLU A 365 -28.77 -25.55 17.04
N LYS A 366 -29.69 -24.62 17.35
CA LYS A 366 -31.12 -24.78 17.05
C LYS A 366 -31.40 -24.22 15.67
N ALA A 367 -32.20 -24.92 14.88
CA ALA A 367 -32.60 -24.45 13.55
C ALA A 367 -33.20 -23.03 13.61
N PRO A 368 -32.81 -22.14 12.70
CA PRO A 368 -32.08 -22.43 11.46
C PRO A 368 -30.55 -22.25 11.56
N PHE A 369 -29.78 -23.13 10.90
CA PHE A 369 -28.32 -23.06 10.82
C PHE A 369 -27.76 -23.71 9.53
N PRO A 370 -26.57 -23.29 9.04
CA PRO A 370 -25.90 -23.91 7.91
C PRO A 370 -24.93 -25.03 8.34
N ILE A 371 -24.88 -26.14 7.60
CA ILE A 371 -23.91 -27.23 7.82
C ILE A 371 -23.19 -27.57 6.51
N GLY A 372 -21.87 -27.76 6.56
CA GLY A 372 -21.10 -28.18 5.38
C GLY A 372 -21.48 -29.61 5.03
N PHE A 373 -21.77 -29.88 3.77
CA PHE A 373 -22.39 -31.15 3.36
C PHE A 373 -21.88 -31.62 2.00
N ASN A 374 -21.63 -32.92 1.90
CA ASN A 374 -21.44 -33.59 0.63
C ASN A 374 -21.95 -35.03 0.69
N MET A 375 -22.36 -35.56 -0.47
CA MET A 375 -22.71 -36.97 -0.64
C MET A 375 -22.00 -37.52 -1.86
N THR A 376 -21.46 -38.74 -1.75
CA THR A 376 -20.85 -39.43 -2.90
C THR A 376 -21.31 -40.87 -3.01
N ARG A 377 -21.37 -41.39 -4.23
CA ARG A 377 -21.53 -42.83 -4.50
C ARG A 377 -20.31 -43.33 -5.27
N THR A 378 -19.82 -44.49 -4.87
CA THR A 378 -18.79 -45.23 -5.61
C THR A 378 -19.45 -46.44 -6.24
N THR A 379 -19.42 -46.55 -7.57
CA THR A 379 -20.14 -47.58 -8.34
C THR A 379 -19.17 -48.60 -8.93
N TYR A 380 -19.53 -49.89 -8.89
CA TYR A 380 -18.71 -50.98 -9.41
C TYR A 380 -19.46 -51.85 -10.44
N GLU A 381 -18.71 -52.52 -11.32
CA GLU A 381 -19.17 -53.66 -12.12
C GLU A 381 -18.35 -54.89 -11.65
N GLY A 382 -18.93 -55.68 -10.75
CA GLY A 382 -18.18 -56.73 -10.06
C GLY A 382 -17.05 -56.13 -9.21
N GLU A 383 -15.80 -56.47 -9.51
CA GLU A 383 -14.63 -55.93 -8.79
C GLU A 383 -14.10 -54.61 -9.39
N LYS A 384 -14.51 -54.25 -10.60
CA LYS A 384 -14.00 -53.07 -11.32
C LYS A 384 -14.74 -51.81 -10.89
N LEU A 385 -13.99 -50.81 -10.42
CA LEU A 385 -14.53 -49.45 -10.18
C LEU A 385 -14.94 -48.83 -11.53
N VAL A 386 -16.19 -48.36 -11.63
CA VAL A 386 -16.76 -47.81 -12.86
C VAL A 386 -16.80 -46.29 -12.79
N GLU A 387 -17.42 -45.74 -11.75
CA GLU A 387 -17.58 -44.30 -11.58
C GLU A 387 -17.66 -43.89 -10.12
N ARG A 388 -17.41 -42.61 -9.87
CA ARG A 388 -17.70 -41.95 -8.59
C ARG A 388 -18.49 -40.69 -8.86
N THR A 389 -19.68 -40.59 -8.28
CA THR A 389 -20.55 -39.42 -8.41
C THR A 389 -20.59 -38.66 -7.08
N GLY A 390 -20.74 -37.34 -7.14
CA GLY A 390 -20.81 -36.48 -5.95
C GLY A 390 -21.87 -35.39 -6.08
N TRP A 391 -22.33 -34.86 -4.95
CA TRP A 391 -23.27 -33.74 -4.95
C TRP A 391 -22.55 -32.42 -5.23
N ALA A 392 -21.50 -32.11 -4.48
CA ALA A 392 -20.66 -30.92 -4.68
C ALA A 392 -19.28 -31.28 -5.25
N THR A 393 -18.65 -32.34 -4.73
CA THR A 393 -17.35 -32.84 -5.17
C THR A 393 -17.26 -34.36 -5.01
N THR A 394 -16.38 -35.02 -5.74
CA THR A 394 -16.03 -36.45 -5.59
C THR A 394 -14.75 -36.65 -4.76
N VAL A 395 -14.02 -35.57 -4.45
CA VAL A 395 -12.75 -35.63 -3.72
C VAL A 395 -13.01 -35.68 -2.22
N TRP A 396 -12.66 -36.80 -1.59
CA TRP A 396 -12.99 -37.08 -0.19
C TRP A 396 -12.35 -36.12 0.83
N SER A 397 -11.17 -35.58 0.55
CA SER A 397 -10.43 -34.70 1.48
C SER A 397 -10.69 -33.21 1.26
N ALA A 398 -11.52 -32.86 0.27
CA ALA A 398 -11.72 -31.51 -0.21
C ALA A 398 -12.86 -30.79 0.54
N VAL A 399 -12.72 -30.61 1.85
CA VAL A 399 -13.74 -29.91 2.67
C VAL A 399 -14.02 -28.49 2.17
N ASN A 400 -13.00 -27.81 1.60
CA ASN A 400 -13.21 -26.49 0.98
C ASN A 400 -14.16 -26.51 -0.24
N ASP A 401 -14.37 -27.69 -0.84
CA ASP A 401 -15.22 -27.89 -2.02
C ASP A 401 -16.59 -28.48 -1.66
N PHE A 402 -16.90 -28.60 -0.36
CA PHE A 402 -18.21 -29.09 0.08
C PHE A 402 -19.31 -28.09 -0.26
N GLY A 403 -20.50 -28.64 -0.49
CA GLY A 403 -21.71 -27.83 -0.57
C GLY A 403 -22.23 -27.52 0.84
N ILE A 404 -23.42 -26.94 0.90
CA ILE A 404 -23.98 -26.39 2.12
C ILE A 404 -25.44 -26.79 2.24
N ALA A 405 -25.77 -27.53 3.30
CA ALA A 405 -27.16 -27.76 3.68
C ALA A 405 -27.62 -26.63 4.62
N LEU A 406 -28.72 -25.97 4.27
CA LEU A 406 -29.33 -24.88 5.05
C LEU A 406 -30.50 -25.47 5.83
N ILE A 407 -30.28 -25.78 7.11
CA ILE A 407 -31.29 -26.37 7.99
C ILE A 407 -32.30 -25.27 8.36
N ASN A 408 -33.52 -25.39 7.85
CA ASN A 408 -34.58 -24.39 7.96
C ASN A 408 -35.88 -24.98 8.49
N LYS A 409 -36.69 -24.16 9.18
CA LYS A 409 -38.04 -24.57 9.64
C LYS A 409 -39.01 -24.85 8.49
N SER A 410 -38.70 -24.38 7.28
CA SER A 410 -39.53 -24.61 6.11
C SER A 410 -38.67 -24.82 4.86
N LYS A 411 -39.19 -25.64 3.93
CA LYS A 411 -38.60 -25.91 2.62
C LYS A 411 -38.85 -24.73 1.67
N ILE A 412 -38.25 -23.59 1.99
CA ILE A 412 -38.28 -22.44 1.08
C ILE A 412 -37.07 -22.55 0.15
N GLY A 413 -37.31 -22.47 -1.16
CA GLY A 413 -36.24 -22.45 -2.14
C GLY A 413 -35.26 -21.30 -1.88
N THR A 414 -33.99 -21.51 -2.25
CA THR A 414 -33.05 -20.40 -2.37
C THR A 414 -33.56 -19.50 -3.50
N GLU A 415 -33.96 -18.27 -3.19
CA GLU A 415 -34.09 -17.27 -4.25
C GLU A 415 -32.71 -17.05 -4.84
N ASN A 416 -32.62 -16.71 -6.13
CA ASN A 416 -31.37 -16.29 -6.79
C ASN A 416 -30.89 -14.92 -6.25
N SER A 417 -30.96 -14.68 -4.93
CA SER A 417 -30.22 -13.58 -4.32
C SER A 417 -28.74 -13.95 -4.41
N THR A 418 -28.06 -13.40 -5.42
CA THR A 418 -26.60 -13.49 -5.55
C THR A 418 -25.97 -12.71 -4.41
N LEU A 419 -25.90 -13.35 -3.24
CA LEU A 419 -25.10 -12.90 -2.12
C LEU A 419 -23.65 -13.24 -2.43
N GLY A 420 -22.90 -12.22 -2.81
CA GLY A 420 -21.49 -12.29 -3.16
C GLY A 420 -21.22 -11.54 -4.45
N LYS A 421 -20.79 -10.28 -4.33
CA LYS A 421 -20.06 -9.61 -5.43
C LYS A 421 -18.80 -8.93 -4.91
N GLY A 422 -18.10 -9.58 -3.98
CA GLY A 422 -16.71 -9.28 -3.63
C GLY A 422 -16.43 -8.98 -2.15
N LEU A 423 -15.19 -9.26 -1.77
CA LEU A 423 -14.57 -8.81 -0.53
C LEU A 423 -13.75 -7.57 -0.84
N GLY A 424 -14.01 -6.45 -0.17
CA GLY A 424 -13.19 -5.25 -0.20
C GLY A 424 -12.14 -5.26 0.90
N ARG A 425 -10.89 -4.88 0.59
CA ARG A 425 -9.86 -4.58 1.59
C ARG A 425 -9.62 -3.09 1.68
N ILE A 426 -9.67 -2.59 2.91
CA ILE A 426 -9.32 -1.21 3.23
C ILE A 426 -7.87 -1.19 3.72
N GLY A 427 -7.51 -2.15 4.58
CA GLY A 427 -6.18 -2.29 5.15
C GLY A 427 -6.05 -3.56 5.98
N THR A 428 -4.96 -3.66 6.74
CA THR A 428 -4.73 -4.79 7.65
C THR A 428 -5.87 -4.91 8.66
N GLY A 429 -6.57 -6.04 8.68
CA GLY A 429 -7.70 -6.31 9.57
C GLY A 429 -8.95 -5.46 9.31
N LYS A 430 -9.07 -4.81 8.14
CA LYS A 430 -10.17 -3.89 7.79
C LYS A 430 -10.77 -4.23 6.42
N TYR A 431 -12.05 -4.61 6.41
CA TYR A 431 -12.68 -5.22 5.24
C TYR A 431 -14.12 -4.76 5.02
N VAL A 432 -14.64 -5.01 3.82
CA VAL A 432 -16.03 -4.78 3.40
C VAL A 432 -16.52 -6.02 2.67
N ILE A 433 -17.73 -6.48 2.93
CA ILE A 433 -18.43 -7.48 2.10
C ILE A 433 -19.50 -6.78 1.30
N THR A 434 -19.58 -7.08 0.01
CA THR A 434 -20.59 -6.49 -0.86
C THR A 434 -21.45 -7.56 -1.54
N GLY A 435 -22.70 -7.21 -1.83
CA GLY A 435 -23.63 -8.13 -2.49
C GLY A 435 -24.94 -7.45 -2.86
N ASN A 436 -25.92 -8.24 -3.32
CA ASN A 436 -27.24 -7.74 -3.67
C ASN A 436 -28.31 -8.68 -3.08
N THR A 437 -29.28 -8.13 -2.36
CA THR A 437 -30.39 -8.89 -1.75
C THR A 437 -31.50 -9.25 -2.74
N GLY A 438 -31.45 -8.71 -3.98
CA GLY A 438 -32.50 -8.89 -4.97
C GLY A 438 -33.70 -8.01 -4.67
N GLU A 439 -34.90 -8.58 -4.73
CA GLU A 439 -36.16 -7.83 -4.56
C GLU A 439 -36.67 -7.75 -3.11
N ASN A 440 -36.05 -8.50 -2.18
CA ASN A 440 -36.51 -8.66 -0.81
C ASN A 440 -35.51 -8.06 0.20
N GLY A 441 -36.03 -7.51 1.29
CA GLY A 441 -35.22 -7.20 2.47
C GLY A 441 -34.79 -8.49 3.17
N LEU A 442 -33.56 -8.53 3.67
CA LEU A 442 -33.00 -9.67 4.38
C LEU A 442 -32.35 -9.21 5.68
N PHE A 443 -32.14 -10.12 6.60
CA PHE A 443 -31.22 -9.91 7.72
C PHE A 443 -29.94 -10.68 7.48
N TYR A 444 -28.85 -10.29 8.11
CA TYR A 444 -27.57 -10.98 8.01
C TYR A 444 -26.94 -11.25 9.36
N LYS A 445 -26.09 -12.28 9.40
CA LYS A 445 -25.13 -12.52 10.47
C LYS A 445 -23.77 -12.86 9.86
N LEU A 446 -22.76 -12.09 10.24
CA LEU A 446 -21.37 -12.15 9.80
C LEU A 446 -20.49 -12.59 10.97
N ASN A 447 -19.72 -13.65 10.78
CA ASN A 447 -18.78 -14.16 11.77
C ASN A 447 -17.37 -14.26 11.20
N LEU A 448 -16.38 -13.84 11.99
CA LEU A 448 -14.96 -14.04 11.72
C LEU A 448 -14.31 -14.75 12.90
N PHE A 449 -13.36 -15.64 12.65
CA PHE A 449 -12.69 -16.43 13.67
C PHE A 449 -11.17 -16.27 13.63
N THR A 450 -10.51 -16.50 14.78
CA THR A 450 -9.05 -16.58 14.87
C THR A 450 -8.48 -17.72 14.03
N PRO A 451 -7.21 -17.63 13.60
CA PRO A 451 -6.51 -18.79 13.07
C PRO A 451 -6.41 -19.89 14.15
N LYS A 452 -6.68 -21.15 13.76
CA LYS A 452 -6.48 -22.39 14.54
C LYS A 452 -7.33 -22.59 15.81
N THR A 453 -7.62 -21.55 16.60
CA THR A 453 -8.33 -21.70 17.89
C THR A 453 -9.86 -21.54 17.75
N SER A 454 -10.33 -21.12 16.58
CA SER A 454 -11.76 -20.92 16.27
C SER A 454 -12.49 -19.99 17.23
N GLN A 455 -11.77 -19.10 17.92
CA GLN A 455 -12.37 -18.06 18.75
C GLN A 455 -13.00 -17.02 17.84
N GLN A 456 -14.26 -16.66 18.11
CA GLN A 456 -14.96 -15.64 17.34
C GLN A 456 -14.37 -14.24 17.62
N LEU A 457 -13.96 -13.53 16.57
CA LEU A 457 -13.40 -12.18 16.60
C LEU A 457 -14.41 -11.12 16.14
N VAL A 458 -15.25 -11.47 15.17
CA VAL A 458 -16.33 -10.60 14.69
C VAL A 458 -17.62 -11.38 14.77
N ASN A 459 -18.67 -10.73 15.28
CA ASN A 459 -20.04 -11.19 15.28
C ASN A 459 -20.92 -9.97 15.00
N LYS A 460 -21.25 -9.75 13.73
CA LYS A 460 -22.01 -8.57 13.29
C LYS A 460 -23.30 -9.03 12.64
N SER A 461 -24.42 -8.44 13.04
CA SER A 461 -25.73 -8.72 12.44
C SER A 461 -26.46 -7.43 12.16
N GLY A 462 -27.42 -7.49 11.24
CA GLY A 462 -28.25 -6.35 10.93
C GLY A 462 -29.22 -6.63 9.80
N GLU A 463 -29.87 -5.58 9.32
CA GLU A 463 -30.80 -5.63 8.20
C GLU A 463 -30.10 -5.17 6.91
N LEU A 464 -30.43 -5.83 5.81
CA LEU A 464 -30.06 -5.51 4.44
C LEU A 464 -31.32 -5.09 3.70
N LYS A 465 -31.32 -3.84 3.24
CA LYS A 465 -32.40 -3.33 2.39
C LYS A 465 -32.41 -4.05 1.03
N LYS A 466 -33.53 -3.95 0.32
CA LYS A 466 -33.66 -4.39 -1.08
C LYS A 466 -32.56 -3.77 -1.95
N GLY A 467 -31.89 -4.58 -2.76
CA GLY A 467 -30.85 -4.16 -3.69
C GLY A 467 -29.42 -4.36 -3.17
N PHE A 468 -28.49 -3.52 -3.65
CA PHE A 468 -27.07 -3.61 -3.30
C PHE A 468 -26.82 -3.28 -1.82
N PHE A 469 -25.89 -4.00 -1.19
CA PHE A 469 -25.49 -3.77 0.19
C PHE A 469 -23.97 -3.85 0.36
N GLU A 470 -23.50 -3.20 1.42
CA GLU A 470 -22.10 -3.23 1.86
C GLU A 470 -22.02 -3.34 3.37
N ILE A 471 -21.26 -4.31 3.86
CA ILE A 471 -21.06 -4.58 5.28
C ILE A 471 -19.59 -4.43 5.58
N SER A 472 -19.22 -3.32 6.20
CA SER A 472 -17.84 -3.10 6.64
C SER A 472 -17.59 -3.73 8.02
N PHE A 473 -16.37 -4.17 8.28
CA PHE A 473 -15.96 -4.74 9.56
C PHE A 473 -14.45 -4.57 9.76
N LYS A 474 -14.02 -4.58 11.02
CA LYS A 474 -12.61 -4.55 11.38
C LYS A 474 -12.33 -5.45 12.58
N PHE A 475 -11.10 -5.92 12.67
CA PHE A 475 -10.61 -6.76 13.76
C PHE A 475 -9.11 -6.51 13.96
N GLN A 476 -8.60 -6.80 15.16
CA GLN A 476 -7.18 -6.71 15.43
C GLN A 476 -6.48 -7.99 14.96
N VAL A 477 -5.42 -7.83 14.17
CA VAL A 477 -4.58 -8.95 13.72
C VAL A 477 -3.53 -9.22 14.79
N THR A 478 -3.82 -10.16 15.70
CA THR A 478 -2.92 -10.57 16.79
C THR A 478 -2.17 -11.88 16.51
N THR A 479 -2.57 -12.65 15.50
CA THR A 479 -1.96 -13.94 15.16
C THR A 479 -1.91 -14.10 13.65
N SER A 480 -0.76 -14.46 13.08
CA SER A 480 -0.71 -14.72 11.64
C SER A 480 -1.48 -15.97 11.23
N GLY A 481 -2.15 -15.90 10.08
CA GLY A 481 -2.80 -17.05 9.46
C GLY A 481 -4.01 -16.69 8.61
N ALA A 482 -4.71 -17.75 8.19
CA ALA A 482 -6.00 -17.64 7.53
C ALA A 482 -7.09 -17.49 8.61
N TYR A 483 -7.79 -16.37 8.58
CA TYR A 483 -8.95 -16.07 9.40
C TYR A 483 -10.22 -16.53 8.68
N PRO A 484 -10.88 -17.61 9.14
CA PRO A 484 -12.13 -18.06 8.55
C PRO A 484 -13.22 -17.03 8.76
N LEU A 485 -14.02 -16.82 7.72
CA LEU A 485 -15.15 -15.90 7.67
C LEU A 485 -16.36 -16.66 7.17
N ASN A 486 -17.53 -16.46 7.79
CA ASN A 486 -18.80 -16.86 7.21
C ASN A 486 -19.87 -15.80 7.40
N MET A 487 -20.82 -15.77 6.48
CA MET A 487 -21.98 -14.88 6.52
C MET A 487 -23.20 -15.62 5.99
N PHE A 488 -24.33 -15.48 6.67
CA PHE A 488 -25.59 -15.97 6.14
C PHE A 488 -26.67 -14.90 6.27
N THR A 489 -27.66 -15.01 5.39
CA THR A 489 -28.82 -14.14 5.41
C THR A 489 -30.08 -14.90 5.71
N TYR A 490 -31.05 -14.25 6.35
CA TYR A 490 -32.33 -14.83 6.70
C TYR A 490 -33.48 -13.88 6.38
N ASP A 491 -34.64 -14.44 6.09
CA ASP A 491 -35.88 -13.67 5.91
C ASP A 491 -36.51 -13.26 7.25
N GLU A 492 -37.59 -12.49 7.21
CA GLU A 492 -38.35 -12.07 8.41
C GLU A 492 -38.89 -13.24 9.24
N LYS A 493 -39.08 -14.41 8.63
CA LYS A 493 -39.52 -15.64 9.30
C LYS A 493 -38.35 -16.42 9.92
N GLY A 494 -37.12 -15.91 9.75
CA GLY A 494 -35.89 -16.48 10.26
C GLY A 494 -35.27 -17.54 9.35
N ASN A 495 -35.83 -17.90 8.19
CA ASN A 495 -35.25 -18.93 7.33
C ASN A 495 -34.01 -18.41 6.61
N ILE A 496 -32.94 -19.20 6.59
CA ILE A 496 -31.70 -18.88 5.88
C ILE A 496 -31.97 -18.92 4.37
N ARG A 497 -31.62 -17.81 3.69
CA ARG A 497 -31.76 -17.65 2.24
C ARG A 497 -30.45 -17.81 1.50
N SER A 498 -29.34 -17.41 2.10
CA SER A 498 -28.01 -17.54 1.51
C SER A 498 -26.94 -17.82 2.56
N TYR A 499 -25.80 -18.32 2.10
CA TYR A 499 -24.60 -18.50 2.91
C TYR A 499 -23.35 -18.22 2.06
N ILE A 500 -22.37 -17.54 2.64
CA ILE A 500 -21.04 -17.28 2.09
C ILE A 500 -20.00 -17.68 3.12
N GLU A 501 -18.89 -18.25 2.67
CA GLU A 501 -17.69 -18.45 3.49
C GLU A 501 -16.43 -18.03 2.74
N GLY A 502 -15.36 -17.79 3.47
CA GLY A 502 -14.07 -17.45 2.89
C GLY A 502 -12.96 -17.42 3.93
N LYS A 503 -11.75 -17.10 3.49
CA LYS A 503 -10.58 -16.98 4.36
C LYS A 503 -9.85 -15.68 4.08
N ILE A 504 -9.59 -14.91 5.13
CA ILE A 504 -8.79 -13.69 5.07
C ILE A 504 -7.38 -14.02 5.58
N ASN A 505 -6.36 -13.85 4.74
CA ASN A 505 -4.97 -14.06 5.18
C ASN A 505 -4.39 -12.76 5.72
N GLU A 506 -4.02 -12.76 7.00
CA GLU A 506 -3.34 -11.65 7.65
C GLU A 506 -2.14 -12.14 8.44
N ASN A 507 -1.14 -11.28 8.60
CA ASN A 507 0.01 -11.56 9.45
C ASN A 507 0.08 -10.52 10.57
N ALA A 508 0.26 -10.99 11.80
CA ALA A 508 0.49 -10.12 12.93
C ALA A 508 1.84 -9.41 12.77
N ILE A 509 1.88 -8.14 13.16
CA ILE A 509 3.12 -7.34 13.06
C ILE A 509 4.27 -8.00 13.84
N ALA A 510 3.97 -8.60 14.99
CA ALA A 510 4.93 -9.29 15.84
C ALA A 510 5.55 -10.54 15.19
N ASP A 511 4.91 -11.11 14.16
CA ASP A 511 5.40 -12.30 13.46
C ASP A 511 6.39 -11.95 12.33
N TYR A 512 6.49 -10.67 11.95
CA TYR A 512 7.51 -10.22 11.01
C TYR A 512 8.87 -10.15 11.70
N LYS A 513 9.77 -11.06 11.29
CA LYS A 513 11.14 -11.06 11.77
C LYS A 513 11.99 -10.07 10.95
N PRO A 514 12.78 -9.19 11.59
CA PRO A 514 13.74 -8.37 10.87
C PRO A 514 14.77 -9.26 10.16
N LEU A 515 15.16 -8.87 8.95
CA LEU A 515 16.30 -9.48 8.30
C LEU A 515 17.57 -9.12 9.07
N SER A 516 18.51 -10.08 9.16
CA SER A 516 19.88 -9.76 9.52
C SER A 516 20.43 -8.72 8.55
N VAL A 517 21.27 -7.80 9.01
CA VAL A 517 21.86 -6.74 8.16
C VAL A 517 22.72 -7.28 7.00
N ASP A 518 23.16 -8.54 7.10
CA ASP A 518 23.92 -9.27 6.07
C ASP A 518 23.09 -10.38 5.41
N GLU A 519 21.77 -10.42 5.61
CA GLU A 519 20.90 -11.38 4.92
C GLU A 519 21.04 -11.25 3.40
N VAL A 520 21.12 -12.39 2.71
CA VAL A 520 21.18 -12.42 1.25
C VAL A 520 19.77 -12.27 0.69
N ALA A 521 19.37 -11.02 0.44
CA ALA A 521 18.08 -10.66 -0.12
C ALA A 521 18.25 -9.60 -1.24
N LEU A 522 17.15 -9.22 -1.88
CA LEU A 522 17.14 -8.13 -2.88
C LEU A 522 15.97 -7.20 -2.63
N PHE A 523 16.15 -5.94 -3.00
CA PHE A 523 15.11 -4.92 -2.91
C PHE A 523 15.17 -3.97 -4.14
N PRO A 524 14.06 -3.61 -4.79
CA PRO A 524 12.70 -4.17 -4.67
C PRO A 524 12.66 -5.70 -4.68
N GLU A 525 11.68 -6.29 -3.99
CA GLU A 525 11.58 -7.74 -3.87
C GLU A 525 11.35 -8.36 -5.26
N PRO A 526 12.17 -9.32 -5.69
CA PRO A 526 12.01 -9.92 -7.00
C PRO A 526 10.83 -10.90 -7.04
N LYS A 527 10.21 -11.07 -8.22
CA LYS A 527 9.13 -12.05 -8.42
C LYS A 527 9.54 -13.49 -8.10
N ILE A 528 10.77 -13.85 -8.46
CA ILE A 528 11.38 -15.14 -8.16
C ILE A 528 12.76 -14.90 -7.57
N PHE A 529 12.99 -15.36 -6.34
CA PHE A 529 14.29 -15.45 -5.70
C PHE A 529 14.46 -16.83 -5.11
N LYS A 530 15.36 -17.62 -5.70
CA LYS A 530 15.63 -18.98 -5.22
C LYS A 530 17.12 -19.15 -5.01
N ARG A 531 17.51 -19.24 -3.74
CA ARG A 531 18.88 -19.60 -3.36
C ARG A 531 19.08 -21.09 -3.57
N GLU A 532 20.18 -21.45 -4.21
CA GLU A 532 20.60 -22.82 -4.47
C GLU A 532 21.84 -23.16 -3.62
N LYS A 533 22.18 -24.44 -3.53
CA LYS A 533 23.35 -24.88 -2.76
C LYS A 533 24.65 -24.48 -3.49
N GLY A 534 25.55 -23.83 -2.76
CA GLY A 534 26.90 -23.49 -3.24
C GLY A 534 27.10 -21.99 -3.44
N GLU A 535 28.31 -21.65 -3.83
CA GLU A 535 28.77 -20.27 -4.03
C GLU A 535 29.67 -20.22 -5.26
N PHE A 536 29.64 -19.09 -5.97
CA PHE A 536 30.60 -18.74 -7.01
C PHE A 536 31.66 -17.82 -6.40
N ILE A 537 32.93 -18.22 -6.51
CA ILE A 537 34.06 -17.45 -5.96
C ILE A 537 34.55 -16.45 -7.00
N LEU A 538 34.55 -15.16 -6.64
CA LEU A 538 35.12 -14.13 -7.50
C LEU A 538 36.63 -14.02 -7.23
N LYS A 539 37.42 -14.14 -8.28
CA LYS A 539 38.89 -14.02 -8.23
C LYS A 539 39.41 -13.19 -9.40
N ALA A 540 40.62 -12.66 -9.28
CA ALA A 540 41.27 -11.94 -10.36
C ALA A 540 41.44 -12.83 -11.61
N GLY A 541 41.29 -12.24 -12.79
CA GLY A 541 41.47 -12.93 -14.07
C GLY A 541 40.27 -13.76 -14.55
N LEU A 542 39.15 -13.75 -13.81
CA LEU A 542 37.88 -14.27 -14.33
C LEU A 542 37.49 -13.54 -15.61
N LYS A 543 36.96 -14.29 -16.57
CA LYS A 543 36.60 -13.80 -17.89
C LYS A 543 35.13 -13.45 -17.96
N TYR A 544 34.82 -12.33 -18.61
CA TYR A 544 33.45 -11.94 -18.89
C TYR A 544 33.23 -11.69 -20.38
N PHE A 545 32.01 -11.96 -20.83
CA PHE A 545 31.56 -11.76 -22.21
C PHE A 545 30.36 -10.81 -22.24
N LEU A 546 30.32 -9.94 -23.24
CA LEU A 546 29.19 -9.08 -23.58
C LEU A 546 28.67 -9.48 -24.96
N SER A 547 27.37 -9.77 -25.09
CA SER A 547 26.77 -10.17 -26.37
C SER A 547 26.63 -9.02 -27.38
N ASP A 548 26.63 -7.78 -26.89
CA ASP A 548 26.43 -6.57 -27.69
C ASP A 548 27.32 -5.44 -27.17
N LYS A 549 27.66 -4.48 -28.02
CA LYS A 549 28.40 -3.26 -27.65
C LYS A 549 27.52 -2.25 -26.89
N ASP A 550 26.21 -2.27 -27.11
CA ASP A 550 25.28 -1.31 -26.49
C ASP A 550 25.13 -1.54 -24.97
N ILE A 551 25.67 -2.67 -24.48
CA ILE A 551 25.72 -3.04 -23.07
C ILE A 551 27.12 -2.89 -22.44
N ASP A 552 28.06 -2.20 -23.09
CA ASP A 552 29.42 -1.96 -22.57
C ASP A 552 29.41 -1.40 -21.14
N PHE A 553 28.50 -0.46 -20.86
CA PHE A 553 28.36 0.12 -19.53
C PHE A 553 27.98 -0.90 -18.45
N CYS A 554 27.23 -1.96 -18.79
CA CYS A 554 26.93 -3.04 -17.83
C CYS A 554 28.20 -3.76 -17.38
N GLY A 555 29.10 -4.05 -18.33
CA GLY A 555 30.42 -4.61 -18.06
C GLY A 555 31.31 -3.66 -17.27
N GLU A 556 31.39 -2.38 -17.69
CA GLU A 556 32.14 -1.33 -16.97
C GLU A 556 31.69 -1.24 -15.50
N LYS A 557 30.38 -1.23 -15.27
CA LYS A 557 29.77 -1.09 -13.94
C LYS A 557 30.15 -2.23 -13.03
N LEU A 558 30.02 -3.49 -13.49
CA LEU A 558 30.44 -4.64 -12.68
C LEU A 558 31.95 -4.59 -12.39
N CYS A 559 32.77 -4.32 -13.42
CA CYS A 559 34.22 -4.23 -13.28
C CYS A 559 34.63 -3.13 -12.29
N SER A 560 34.00 -1.95 -12.34
CA SER A 560 34.29 -0.86 -11.39
C SER A 560 33.89 -1.24 -9.97
N GLU A 561 32.72 -1.83 -9.77
CA GLU A 561 32.26 -2.21 -8.43
C GLU A 561 33.18 -3.28 -7.82
N LEU A 562 33.60 -4.28 -8.60
CA LEU A 562 34.52 -5.32 -8.13
C LEU A 562 35.92 -4.80 -7.85
N ARG A 563 36.42 -3.86 -8.66
CA ARG A 563 37.70 -3.20 -8.42
C ARG A 563 37.64 -2.35 -7.15
N ASP A 564 36.60 -1.53 -7.02
CA ASP A 564 36.54 -0.52 -5.97
C ASP A 564 36.19 -1.15 -4.60
N PHE A 565 35.34 -2.20 -4.56
CA PHE A 565 35.01 -2.91 -3.33
C PHE A 565 35.99 -4.02 -2.93
N TYR A 566 36.58 -4.72 -3.90
CA TYR A 566 37.32 -5.96 -3.65
C TYR A 566 38.71 -6.01 -4.27
N ASN A 567 39.14 -4.96 -4.99
CA ASN A 567 40.37 -4.93 -5.76
C ASN A 567 40.48 -6.10 -6.77
N ILE A 568 39.35 -6.52 -7.35
CA ILE A 568 39.29 -7.57 -8.37
C ILE A 568 39.24 -6.95 -9.76
N LYS A 569 40.07 -7.48 -10.67
CA LYS A 569 40.04 -7.17 -12.10
C LYS A 569 39.55 -8.39 -12.88
N LEU A 570 38.52 -8.17 -13.72
CA LEU A 570 38.02 -9.13 -14.69
C LEU A 570 38.69 -8.92 -16.05
N SER A 571 38.63 -9.92 -16.92
CA SER A 571 39.17 -9.87 -18.28
C SER A 571 38.07 -10.05 -19.33
N PRO A 572 37.90 -9.13 -20.29
CA PRO A 572 36.91 -9.32 -21.36
C PRO A 572 37.35 -10.43 -22.33
N VAL A 573 36.39 -11.16 -22.90
CA VAL A 573 36.60 -12.12 -23.98
C VAL A 573 35.56 -11.94 -25.09
N LYS A 574 35.90 -12.39 -26.31
CA LYS A 574 35.02 -12.31 -27.48
C LYS A 574 34.09 -13.52 -27.67
N ASP A 575 34.36 -14.62 -26.97
CA ASP A 575 33.58 -15.86 -27.07
C ASP A 575 32.97 -16.20 -25.71
N ALA A 576 31.63 -16.26 -25.67
CA ALA A 576 30.83 -16.60 -24.50
C ALA A 576 31.21 -17.96 -23.89
N SER A 577 31.67 -18.92 -24.70
CA SER A 577 32.06 -20.26 -24.22
C SER A 577 33.24 -20.20 -23.25
N SER A 578 34.13 -19.23 -23.46
CA SER A 578 35.35 -19.00 -22.67
C SER A 578 35.14 -18.13 -21.42
N ALA A 579 33.95 -17.54 -21.24
CA ALA A 579 33.65 -16.61 -20.15
C ALA A 579 32.98 -17.30 -18.96
N GLU A 580 33.38 -16.99 -17.73
CA GLU A 580 32.65 -17.40 -16.54
C GLU A 580 31.43 -16.51 -16.25
N ILE A 581 31.48 -15.24 -16.68
CA ILE A 581 30.39 -14.27 -16.50
C ILE A 581 29.87 -13.86 -17.89
N ILE A 582 28.59 -14.12 -18.15
CA ILE A 582 27.96 -13.88 -19.44
C ILE A 582 26.89 -12.81 -19.26
N PHE A 583 27.02 -11.72 -20.01
CA PHE A 583 26.01 -10.69 -20.16
C PHE A 583 25.39 -10.86 -21.54
N ASP A 584 24.12 -11.25 -21.59
CA ASP A 584 23.44 -11.55 -22.84
C ASP A 584 22.15 -10.74 -22.98
N LEU A 585 22.07 -9.96 -24.05
CA LEU A 585 20.86 -9.24 -24.43
C LEU A 585 19.93 -10.17 -25.22
N ASN A 586 18.79 -10.46 -24.62
CA ASN A 586 17.67 -11.20 -25.22
C ASN A 586 18.00 -12.62 -25.74
N LEU A 587 18.85 -13.36 -25.03
CA LEU A 587 19.29 -14.72 -25.42
C LEU A 587 19.84 -14.77 -26.86
N SER A 588 20.63 -13.76 -27.22
CA SER A 588 21.21 -13.59 -28.55
C SER A 588 22.31 -14.58 -28.86
N THR A 589 22.91 -15.23 -27.86
CA THR A 589 23.92 -16.27 -28.05
C THR A 589 23.40 -17.68 -27.72
N ASP A 590 23.84 -18.67 -28.50
CA ASP A 590 23.55 -20.10 -28.26
C ASP A 590 23.95 -20.50 -26.83
N LYS A 591 25.06 -19.95 -26.32
CA LYS A 591 25.55 -20.28 -24.99
C LYS A 591 24.60 -19.84 -23.88
N ALA A 592 24.02 -18.64 -23.99
CA ALA A 592 23.02 -18.17 -23.04
C ALA A 592 21.72 -18.98 -23.16
N ALA A 593 21.26 -19.26 -24.38
CA ALA A 593 20.07 -20.08 -24.63
C ALA A 593 20.21 -21.51 -24.06
N ASP A 594 21.35 -22.14 -24.27
CA ASP A 594 21.69 -23.46 -23.71
C ASP A 594 21.71 -23.43 -22.18
N LEU A 595 22.29 -22.39 -21.58
CA LEU A 595 22.34 -22.27 -20.11
C LEU A 595 20.93 -22.11 -19.53
N VAL A 596 20.08 -21.26 -20.13
CA VAL A 596 18.67 -21.11 -19.74
C VAL A 596 17.89 -22.42 -19.87
N LYS A 597 18.12 -23.18 -20.95
CA LYS A 597 17.51 -24.49 -21.15
C LYS A 597 17.98 -25.50 -20.11
N SER A 598 19.30 -25.59 -19.88
CA SER A 598 19.90 -26.55 -18.96
C SER A 598 19.48 -26.33 -17.50
N LEU A 599 19.21 -25.07 -17.12
CA LEU A 599 18.72 -24.71 -15.79
C LEU A 599 17.19 -24.81 -15.65
N ASN A 600 16.48 -25.19 -16.71
CA ASN A 600 15.01 -25.24 -16.76
C ASN A 600 14.36 -23.90 -16.38
N ILE A 601 14.86 -22.79 -16.95
CA ILE A 601 14.39 -21.42 -16.65
C ILE A 601 13.87 -20.66 -17.88
N LYS A 602 13.66 -21.36 -19.01
CA LYS A 602 13.16 -20.76 -20.26
C LYS A 602 11.79 -20.11 -20.08
N GLU A 603 10.84 -20.82 -19.48
CA GLU A 603 9.49 -20.31 -19.21
C GLU A 603 9.52 -19.07 -18.29
N ASP A 604 10.49 -19.00 -17.37
CA ASP A 604 10.61 -17.83 -16.50
C ASP A 604 11.19 -16.62 -17.23
N PHE A 605 12.14 -16.82 -18.15
CA PHE A 605 12.63 -15.75 -19.02
C PHE A 605 11.51 -15.18 -19.90
N GLU A 606 10.62 -16.02 -20.41
CA GLU A 606 9.48 -15.59 -21.23
C GLU A 606 8.53 -14.65 -20.48
N LYS A 607 8.36 -14.85 -19.16
CA LYS A 607 7.52 -14.02 -18.28
C LYS A 607 8.05 -12.60 -18.07
N ILE A 608 9.34 -12.34 -18.34
CA ILE A 608 9.96 -11.03 -18.14
C ILE A 608 9.26 -9.99 -19.01
N LYS A 609 8.91 -8.85 -18.42
CA LYS A 609 8.28 -7.69 -19.08
C LYS A 609 9.10 -6.44 -18.81
N TYR A 610 8.96 -5.44 -19.68
CA TYR A 610 9.56 -4.11 -19.51
C TYR A 610 11.06 -4.19 -19.20
N ASP A 611 11.52 -3.40 -18.21
CA ASP A 611 12.89 -3.35 -17.71
C ASP A 611 13.26 -4.55 -16.79
N GLY A 612 12.60 -5.70 -16.94
CA GLY A 612 12.87 -6.91 -16.14
C GLY A 612 14.12 -7.68 -16.58
N PHE A 613 14.55 -8.64 -15.76
CA PHE A 613 15.80 -9.36 -15.95
C PHE A 613 15.82 -10.76 -15.29
N LEU A 614 16.83 -11.53 -15.67
CA LEU A 614 17.17 -12.83 -15.11
C LEU A 614 18.64 -12.85 -14.67
N ILE A 615 18.88 -13.39 -13.48
CA ILE A 615 20.20 -13.74 -12.96
C ILE A 615 20.20 -15.24 -12.67
N ALA A 616 21.19 -15.95 -13.21
CA ALA A 616 21.48 -17.32 -12.81
C ALA A 616 22.94 -17.44 -12.39
N VAL A 617 23.15 -17.73 -11.11
CA VAL A 617 24.47 -18.03 -10.55
C VAL A 617 24.54 -19.51 -10.23
N THR A 618 25.50 -20.19 -10.86
CA THR A 618 25.90 -21.57 -10.54
C THR A 618 27.31 -21.54 -9.94
N GLN A 619 27.85 -22.69 -9.52
CA GLN A 619 29.21 -22.75 -8.99
C GLN A 619 30.29 -22.35 -10.02
N ASN A 620 29.98 -22.46 -11.31
CA ASN A 620 30.96 -22.29 -12.40
C ASN A 620 30.64 -21.15 -13.38
N LYS A 621 29.40 -20.64 -13.39
CA LYS A 621 28.93 -19.64 -14.36
C LYS A 621 27.97 -18.65 -13.70
N ILE A 622 28.07 -17.40 -14.12
CA ILE A 622 27.08 -16.33 -13.88
C ILE A 622 26.48 -15.94 -15.23
N LEU A 623 25.16 -15.97 -15.35
CA LEU A 623 24.41 -15.42 -16.47
C LEU A 623 23.57 -14.24 -16.00
N LEU A 624 23.72 -13.12 -16.70
CA LEU A 624 22.84 -11.96 -16.62
C LEU A 624 22.18 -11.82 -17.98
N THR A 625 20.84 -11.82 -18.03
CA THR A 625 20.12 -11.60 -19.28
C THR A 625 18.83 -10.83 -19.08
N ALA A 626 18.44 -10.06 -20.08
CA ALA A 626 17.23 -9.26 -20.11
C ALA A 626 16.79 -9.03 -21.55
N LYS A 627 15.52 -8.64 -21.75
CA LYS A 627 14.99 -8.30 -23.09
C LYS A 627 15.51 -6.94 -23.58
N GLU A 628 15.90 -6.06 -22.66
CA GLU A 628 16.39 -4.71 -22.94
C GLU A 628 17.62 -4.36 -22.08
N LYS A 629 18.49 -3.47 -22.57
CA LYS A 629 19.73 -3.08 -21.89
C LYS A 629 19.54 -2.50 -20.48
N ARG A 630 18.41 -1.83 -20.22
CA ARG A 630 18.09 -1.30 -18.88
C ARG A 630 17.85 -2.41 -17.87
N GLY A 631 17.12 -3.46 -18.27
CA GLY A 631 16.94 -4.66 -17.46
C GLY A 631 18.29 -5.33 -17.16
N LEU A 632 19.19 -5.37 -18.14
CA LEU A 632 20.53 -5.93 -17.92
C LEU A 632 21.34 -5.13 -16.89
N LEU A 633 21.29 -3.79 -16.93
CA LEU A 633 21.90 -2.94 -15.91
C LEU A 633 21.29 -3.18 -14.51
N TYR A 634 19.97 -3.39 -14.43
CA TYR A 634 19.33 -3.77 -13.17
C TYR A 634 19.80 -5.14 -12.65
N ALA A 635 20.05 -6.10 -13.56
CA ALA A 635 20.65 -7.38 -13.22
C ALA A 635 22.07 -7.21 -12.66
N VAL A 636 22.87 -6.30 -13.23
CA VAL A 636 24.20 -5.95 -12.69
C VAL A 636 24.09 -5.36 -11.29
N ASN A 637 23.21 -4.38 -11.08
CA ASN A 637 23.02 -3.76 -9.77
C ASN A 637 22.62 -4.81 -8.71
N ALA A 638 21.64 -5.67 -9.04
CA ALA A 638 21.23 -6.77 -8.16
C ALA A 638 22.36 -7.79 -7.91
N LEU A 639 23.15 -8.14 -8.92
CA LEU A 639 24.33 -9.00 -8.74
C LEU A 639 25.35 -8.36 -7.79
N THR A 640 25.62 -7.05 -7.92
CA THR A 640 26.57 -6.37 -7.02
C THR A 640 26.11 -6.36 -5.57
N ASP A 641 24.80 -6.24 -5.34
CA ASP A 641 24.21 -6.30 -4.00
C ASP A 641 24.31 -7.72 -3.43
N LEU A 642 24.01 -8.75 -4.23
CA LEU A 642 24.19 -10.14 -3.86
C LEU A 642 25.64 -10.49 -3.51
N ILE A 643 26.61 -9.96 -4.27
CA ILE A 643 28.04 -10.12 -3.98
C ILE A 643 28.37 -9.47 -2.63
N LYS A 644 27.93 -8.23 -2.41
CA LYS A 644 28.15 -7.50 -1.15
C LYS A 644 27.59 -8.22 0.07
N MET A 645 26.39 -8.77 -0.05
CA MET A 645 25.75 -9.50 1.06
C MET A 645 26.39 -10.86 1.30
N THR A 646 26.70 -11.62 0.24
CA THR A 646 27.31 -12.95 0.39
C THR A 646 28.76 -12.85 0.91
N SER A 647 29.49 -11.78 0.56
CA SER A 647 30.89 -11.59 0.96
C SER A 647 31.03 -11.03 2.38
N GLY A 648 30.01 -10.37 2.92
CA GLY A 648 30.12 -9.62 4.19
C GLY A 648 31.03 -8.39 4.07
N ASP A 649 31.53 -7.91 5.21
CA ASP A 649 32.28 -6.64 5.29
C ASP A 649 33.74 -6.78 4.80
N CYS A 650 34.38 -7.90 5.15
CA CYS A 650 35.80 -8.14 4.87
C CYS A 650 36.07 -9.56 4.32
N GLY A 651 35.02 -10.34 4.03
CA GLY A 651 35.16 -11.70 3.52
C GLY A 651 35.65 -11.75 2.07
N ASN A 652 36.06 -12.95 1.64
CA ASN A 652 36.47 -13.17 0.27
C ASN A 652 35.28 -12.91 -0.69
N PRO A 653 35.50 -12.17 -1.79
CA PRO A 653 34.44 -11.81 -2.72
C PRO A 653 33.83 -13.06 -3.36
N LYS A 654 32.53 -13.23 -3.13
CA LYS A 654 31.75 -14.39 -3.56
C LYS A 654 30.28 -14.03 -3.73
N VAL A 655 29.53 -14.88 -4.43
CA VAL A 655 28.08 -14.77 -4.55
C VAL A 655 27.43 -16.14 -4.41
N CYS A 656 26.33 -16.23 -3.67
CA CYS A 656 25.63 -17.50 -3.52
C CYS A 656 25.08 -17.98 -4.87
N CYS A 657 24.99 -19.30 -5.08
CA CYS A 657 24.24 -19.83 -6.20
C CYS A 657 22.78 -19.41 -6.05
N VAL A 658 22.23 -18.77 -7.07
CA VAL A 658 20.91 -18.14 -7.00
C VAL A 658 20.26 -18.07 -8.37
N LYS A 659 18.95 -18.17 -8.38
CA LYS A 659 18.09 -17.82 -9.51
C LYS A 659 17.25 -16.61 -9.12
N VAL A 660 17.39 -15.53 -9.88
CA VAL A 660 16.55 -14.34 -9.77
C VAL A 660 15.84 -14.12 -11.10
N VAL A 661 14.51 -14.00 -11.07
CA VAL A 661 13.73 -13.61 -12.25
C VAL A 661 12.77 -12.52 -11.79
N ASP A 662 12.82 -11.38 -12.46
CA ASP A 662 12.12 -10.19 -11.96
C ASP A 662 11.68 -9.25 -13.08
N TRP A 663 10.59 -8.53 -12.84
CA TRP A 663 10.06 -7.48 -13.70
C TRP A 663 9.11 -6.57 -12.91
N PRO A 664 9.01 -5.29 -13.27
CA PRO A 664 8.11 -4.37 -12.59
C PRO A 664 6.65 -4.67 -12.92
N HIS A 665 5.76 -4.34 -11.99
CA HIS A 665 4.32 -4.34 -12.26
C HIS A 665 3.96 -3.23 -13.29
N TYR A 666 4.40 -1.99 -13.03
CA TYR A 666 4.17 -0.84 -13.92
C TYR A 666 5.37 -0.52 -14.78
N ASN A 667 5.14 -0.18 -16.05
CA ASN A 667 6.22 0.28 -16.93
C ASN A 667 6.68 1.71 -16.57
N ILE A 668 5.77 2.62 -16.28
CA ILE A 668 6.09 4.03 -15.96
C ILE A 668 6.29 4.16 -14.45
N ARG A 669 7.55 4.36 -14.04
CA ARG A 669 8.00 4.46 -12.64
C ARG A 669 8.96 5.63 -12.51
N PHE A 670 8.41 6.84 -12.49
CA PHE A 670 9.22 8.04 -12.59
C PHE A 670 9.53 8.62 -11.21
N TRP A 671 10.63 9.34 -11.16
CA TRP A 671 11.03 10.11 -10.00
C TRP A 671 11.18 11.56 -10.40
N GLU A 672 10.60 12.45 -9.63
CA GLU A 672 10.60 13.88 -9.89
C GLU A 672 11.12 14.60 -8.64
N GLN A 673 11.93 15.64 -8.82
CA GLN A 673 12.38 16.49 -7.72
C GLN A 673 12.17 17.97 -8.05
N MET A 674 11.58 18.68 -7.09
CA MET A 674 11.63 20.14 -7.04
C MET A 674 12.95 20.59 -6.40
N VAL A 675 13.70 21.38 -7.16
CA VAL A 675 15.00 21.94 -6.76
C VAL A 675 14.92 23.46 -6.93
N ALA A 676 14.66 24.19 -5.84
CA ALA A 676 14.52 25.65 -5.86
C ALA A 676 15.59 26.34 -5.00
N ALA A 677 16.25 27.37 -5.55
CA ALA A 677 17.33 28.13 -4.92
C ALA A 677 16.89 29.03 -3.78
N PHE A 678 15.64 29.51 -3.78
CA PHE A 678 15.10 30.20 -2.61
C PHE A 678 15.10 29.31 -1.35
N HIS A 679 15.17 27.98 -1.51
CA HIS A 679 15.17 27.03 -0.41
C HIS A 679 16.56 26.54 0.02
N SER A 680 17.59 26.62 -0.84
CA SER A 680 18.95 26.16 -0.54
C SER A 680 19.92 27.32 -0.41
N ALA A 681 20.69 27.36 0.67
CA ALA A 681 21.76 28.34 0.86
C ALA A 681 23.10 27.88 0.28
N SER A 682 23.16 26.70 -0.37
CA SER A 682 24.38 26.11 -0.89
C SER A 682 24.14 25.44 -2.24
N LYS A 683 25.15 25.51 -3.12
CA LYS A 683 25.13 24.79 -4.40
C LYS A 683 25.27 23.30 -4.12
N ASN A 684 24.41 22.48 -4.74
CA ASN A 684 24.54 21.04 -4.67
C ASN A 684 25.74 20.60 -5.51
N GLU A 685 26.74 20.00 -4.87
CA GLU A 685 27.88 19.41 -5.56
C GLU A 685 27.43 18.27 -6.49
N VAL A 686 27.75 18.38 -7.78
CA VAL A 686 27.34 17.40 -8.81
C VAL A 686 27.75 15.98 -8.44
N GLY A 687 28.97 15.78 -7.94
CA GLY A 687 29.46 14.46 -7.55
C GLY A 687 28.67 13.83 -6.39
N LEU A 688 28.38 14.60 -5.34
CA LEU A 688 27.55 14.13 -4.23
C LEU A 688 26.13 13.83 -4.72
N TYR A 689 25.54 14.72 -5.50
CA TYR A 689 24.18 14.55 -6.01
C TYR A 689 24.04 13.28 -6.87
N ASN A 690 24.97 13.07 -7.82
CA ASN A 690 25.01 11.85 -8.63
C ASN A 690 25.15 10.59 -7.76
N SER A 691 26.00 10.63 -6.72
CA SER A 691 26.15 9.49 -5.80
C SER A 691 24.86 9.16 -5.04
N MET A 692 24.07 10.18 -4.68
CA MET A 692 22.78 10.00 -4.01
C MET A 692 21.74 9.43 -4.99
N LEU A 693 21.65 9.99 -6.20
CA LEU A 693 20.80 9.47 -7.28
C LEU A 693 21.12 7.99 -7.54
N GLU A 694 22.40 7.63 -7.61
CA GLU A 694 22.82 6.24 -7.80
C GLU A 694 22.37 5.33 -6.66
N LYS A 695 22.71 5.73 -5.43
CA LYS A 695 22.51 4.91 -4.22
C LYS A 695 21.04 4.63 -3.95
N ILE A 696 20.16 5.60 -4.19
CA ILE A 696 18.74 5.52 -3.85
C ILE A 696 17.85 5.46 -5.10
N VAL A 697 17.91 6.44 -6.00
CA VAL A 697 16.92 6.55 -7.08
C VAL A 697 17.14 5.47 -8.16
N LEU A 698 18.33 5.41 -8.74
CA LEU A 698 18.64 4.49 -9.84
C LEU A 698 18.64 3.02 -9.38
N ARG A 699 19.18 2.74 -8.19
CA ARG A 699 19.17 1.38 -7.60
C ARG A 699 17.76 0.89 -7.22
N ASN A 700 16.83 1.80 -6.91
CA ASN A 700 15.41 1.47 -6.75
C ASN A 700 14.63 1.42 -8.09
N ARG A 701 15.34 1.49 -9.23
CA ARG A 701 14.80 1.17 -10.56
C ARG A 701 13.67 2.10 -11.05
N TYR A 702 13.74 3.36 -10.63
CA TYR A 702 13.04 4.44 -11.33
C TYR A 702 13.61 4.57 -12.75
N ASN A 703 12.74 4.86 -13.71
CA ASN A 703 13.05 4.64 -15.12
C ASN A 703 12.81 5.85 -16.03
N CYS A 704 12.51 7.00 -15.42
CA CYS A 704 12.69 8.36 -15.91
C CYS A 704 12.89 9.28 -14.70
N LEU A 705 13.74 10.29 -14.82
CA LEU A 705 13.92 11.34 -13.81
C LEU A 705 13.42 12.68 -14.34
N ALA A 706 12.91 13.55 -13.47
CA ALA A 706 12.56 14.93 -13.80
C ALA A 706 13.08 15.87 -12.71
N PHE A 707 13.56 17.05 -13.12
CA PHE A 707 14.04 18.08 -12.21
C PHE A 707 13.30 19.38 -12.51
N GLN A 708 12.46 19.83 -11.58
CA GLN A 708 11.93 21.20 -11.60
C GLN A 708 13.00 22.10 -11.01
N VAL A 709 13.81 22.69 -11.89
CA VAL A 709 15.02 23.42 -11.50
C VAL A 709 14.80 24.91 -11.25
N ASP A 710 13.67 25.49 -11.65
CA ASP A 710 13.24 26.87 -11.37
C ASP A 710 14.39 27.89 -11.28
N ASP A 711 14.60 28.53 -10.12
CA ASP A 711 15.70 29.47 -9.85
C ASP A 711 17.02 28.80 -9.42
N PHE A 712 17.05 27.47 -9.32
CA PHE A 712 18.25 26.65 -9.07
C PHE A 712 19.01 26.26 -10.35
N TYR A 713 18.63 26.81 -11.50
CA TYR A 713 19.36 26.69 -12.75
C TYR A 713 19.64 28.05 -13.37
N GLN A 714 20.86 28.23 -13.88
CA GLN A 714 21.31 29.47 -14.50
C GLN A 714 20.88 29.55 -15.97
N TRP A 715 19.63 29.91 -16.19
CA TRP A 715 19.02 30.07 -17.52
C TRP A 715 19.84 30.93 -18.48
N GLU A 716 20.00 30.45 -19.71
CA GLU A 716 20.59 31.20 -20.82
C GLU A 716 19.60 32.24 -21.35
N CYS A 717 18.32 31.89 -21.44
CA CYS A 717 17.25 32.80 -21.88
C CYS A 717 16.94 33.93 -20.88
N ALA A 718 17.36 33.80 -19.61
CA ALA A 718 17.13 34.81 -18.56
C ALA A 718 18.37 35.10 -17.68
N PRO A 719 19.45 35.72 -18.21
CA PRO A 719 20.70 35.92 -17.47
C PRO A 719 20.57 36.73 -16.17
N LYS A 720 19.55 37.58 -16.05
CA LYS A 720 19.25 38.40 -14.86
C LYS A 720 18.85 37.57 -13.63
N MET A 721 18.46 36.32 -13.83
CA MET A 721 18.00 35.43 -12.75
C MET A 721 19.11 34.56 -12.16
N ARG A 722 20.34 34.64 -12.67
CA ARG A 722 21.43 33.75 -12.27
C ARG A 722 21.81 33.98 -10.81
N LEU A 723 21.71 32.91 -10.03
CA LEU A 723 22.12 32.86 -8.62
C LEU A 723 23.44 32.07 -8.50
N SER A 724 24.31 32.45 -7.58
CA SER A 724 25.61 31.78 -7.40
C SER A 724 25.47 30.36 -6.83
N GLN A 725 24.41 30.11 -6.07
CA GLN A 725 24.08 28.79 -5.54
C GLN A 725 23.36 27.87 -6.54
N ALA A 726 22.93 28.38 -7.70
CA ALA A 726 22.27 27.59 -8.74
C ALA A 726 23.27 26.77 -9.57
N TRP A 727 22.79 25.70 -10.20
CA TRP A 727 23.56 24.96 -11.18
C TRP A 727 23.80 25.78 -12.45
N THR A 728 25.02 25.72 -12.94
CA THR A 728 25.36 26.21 -14.28
C THR A 728 24.79 25.23 -15.33
N PRO A 729 24.69 25.65 -16.61
CA PRO A 729 24.35 24.75 -17.70
C PRO A 729 25.24 23.49 -17.76
N GLU A 730 26.52 23.63 -17.42
CA GLU A 730 27.45 22.50 -17.43
C GLU A 730 27.25 21.56 -16.23
N ASP A 731 26.94 22.08 -15.04
CA ASP A 731 26.59 21.23 -13.89
C ASP A 731 25.37 20.37 -14.22
N TYR A 732 24.32 20.98 -14.79
CA TYR A 732 23.09 20.27 -15.14
C TYR A 732 23.32 19.25 -16.26
N ARG A 733 24.13 19.61 -17.27
CA ARG A 733 24.56 18.68 -18.33
C ARG A 733 25.27 17.45 -17.77
N GLN A 734 26.15 17.62 -16.78
CA GLN A 734 26.84 16.50 -16.14
C GLN A 734 25.88 15.56 -15.41
N ILE A 735 24.85 16.11 -14.75
CA ILE A 735 23.80 15.32 -14.10
C ILE A 735 22.99 14.55 -15.15
N ILE A 736 22.55 15.21 -16.23
CA ILE A 736 21.80 14.56 -17.33
C ILE A 736 22.63 13.43 -17.96
N LYS A 737 23.91 13.68 -18.27
CA LYS A 737 24.83 12.66 -18.81
C LYS A 737 24.98 11.48 -17.87
N PHE A 738 25.07 11.72 -16.56
CA PHE A 738 25.13 10.66 -15.55
C PHE A 738 23.85 9.80 -15.55
N VAL A 739 22.68 10.42 -15.60
CA VAL A 739 21.38 9.71 -15.64
C VAL A 739 21.22 8.93 -16.95
N ASN A 740 21.53 9.53 -18.10
CA ASN A 740 21.48 8.86 -19.40
C ASN A 740 22.48 7.69 -19.52
N LYS A 741 23.68 7.81 -18.93
CA LYS A 741 24.65 6.69 -18.87
C LYS A 741 24.04 5.46 -18.20
N ASN A 742 23.14 5.65 -17.23
CA ASN A 742 22.39 4.59 -16.57
C ASN A 742 21.13 4.16 -17.33
N TYR A 743 21.05 4.47 -18.62
CA TYR A 743 19.96 4.13 -19.53
C TYR A 743 18.59 4.74 -19.15
N VAL A 744 18.60 5.84 -18.40
CA VAL A 744 17.39 6.53 -17.94
C VAL A 744 17.27 7.89 -18.65
N PRO A 745 16.12 8.21 -19.28
CA PRO A 745 15.88 9.55 -19.82
C PRO A 745 15.61 10.58 -18.72
N VAL A 746 15.85 11.85 -19.04
CA VAL A 746 15.47 12.99 -18.19
C VAL A 746 14.30 13.71 -18.85
N MET A 747 13.19 13.83 -18.13
CA MET A 747 12.00 14.54 -18.56
C MET A 747 12.12 16.04 -18.20
N PRO A 748 11.92 16.96 -19.16
CA PRO A 748 11.83 18.37 -18.86
C PRO A 748 10.57 18.67 -18.05
N MET A 749 10.70 19.54 -17.06
CA MET A 749 9.62 19.95 -16.20
C MET A 749 9.79 21.42 -15.83
N ILE A 750 8.80 22.24 -16.15
CA ILE A 750 8.72 23.64 -15.71
C ILE A 750 7.27 23.94 -15.40
N GLN A 751 7.05 24.38 -14.15
CA GLN A 751 5.74 24.69 -13.64
C GLN A 751 5.09 25.84 -14.44
N SER A 752 3.78 25.80 -14.58
CA SER A 752 3.03 26.86 -15.23
C SER A 752 1.70 27.17 -14.58
N HIS A 753 1.22 28.33 -14.99
CA HIS A 753 0.17 29.16 -14.42
C HIS A 753 0.32 29.52 -12.95
N GLY A 754 0.42 28.55 -12.05
CA GLY A 754 0.66 28.72 -10.60
C GLY A 754 2.13 28.59 -10.21
N HIS A 755 2.45 28.91 -8.94
CA HIS A 755 3.80 28.81 -8.35
C HIS A 755 4.92 29.56 -9.11
N MET A 756 4.56 30.60 -9.86
CA MET A 756 5.48 31.34 -10.75
C MET A 756 6.42 32.31 -10.02
N SER A 757 6.47 32.24 -8.69
CA SER A 757 7.19 33.19 -7.84
C SER A 757 8.71 33.20 -8.09
N TRP A 758 9.29 32.07 -8.50
CA TRP A 758 10.73 31.96 -8.78
C TRP A 758 11.25 32.96 -9.82
N TRP A 759 10.38 33.49 -10.69
CA TRP A 759 10.71 34.52 -11.69
C TRP A 759 9.83 35.76 -11.68
N LEU A 760 8.64 35.71 -11.06
CA LEU A 760 7.73 36.84 -10.93
C LEU A 760 7.84 37.61 -9.58
N ILE A 761 8.71 37.20 -8.64
CA ILE A 761 8.90 37.91 -7.34
C ILE A 761 9.46 39.33 -7.57
N GLY A 762 8.55 40.31 -7.54
CA GLY A 762 8.83 41.74 -7.50
C GLY A 762 9.73 42.27 -8.61
N LYS A 763 10.20 43.52 -8.47
CA LYS A 763 11.15 44.15 -9.40
C LYS A 763 12.52 43.47 -9.46
N LYS A 764 12.73 42.35 -8.74
CA LYS A 764 14.03 41.68 -8.57
C LYS A 764 14.63 41.26 -9.91
N TYR A 765 13.82 40.70 -10.81
CA TYR A 765 14.27 40.22 -12.12
C TYR A 765 13.65 40.98 -13.30
N GLY A 766 12.64 41.82 -13.03
CA GLY A 766 11.99 42.68 -14.03
C GLY A 766 10.90 41.99 -14.85
N PHE A 767 10.33 40.88 -14.37
CA PHE A 767 9.21 40.17 -14.99
C PHE A 767 7.87 40.34 -14.24
N ASP A 768 7.83 41.16 -13.18
CA ASP A 768 6.65 41.39 -12.34
C ASP A 768 5.46 41.98 -13.12
N TYR A 769 5.71 42.67 -14.24
CA TYR A 769 4.65 43.16 -15.13
C TYR A 769 3.83 42.05 -15.80
N LEU A 770 4.31 40.80 -15.78
CA LEU A 770 3.61 39.62 -16.27
C LEU A 770 2.72 38.96 -15.20
N ALA A 771 2.69 39.47 -13.97
CA ALA A 771 1.87 38.93 -12.90
C ALA A 771 0.38 39.22 -13.10
N GLU A 772 -0.47 38.21 -12.89
CA GLU A 772 -1.93 38.35 -12.93
C GLU A 772 -2.43 39.02 -11.63
N ASP A 773 -3.20 40.10 -11.73
CA ASP A 773 -3.77 40.82 -10.56
C ASP A 773 -2.74 41.21 -9.48
N GLY A 774 -1.47 41.38 -9.87
CA GLY A 774 -0.34 41.65 -8.96
C GLY A 774 0.08 40.47 -8.08
N ALA A 775 -0.46 39.27 -8.32
CA ALA A 775 -0.05 38.04 -7.66
C ALA A 775 1.26 37.52 -8.27
N THR A 776 2.34 37.56 -7.49
CA THR A 776 3.67 37.11 -7.93
C THR A 776 3.77 35.59 -8.15
N ASP A 777 2.73 34.84 -7.84
CA ASP A 777 2.65 33.39 -7.98
C ASP A 777 1.81 32.94 -9.19
N VAL A 778 1.14 33.88 -9.89
CA VAL A 778 0.30 33.58 -11.06
C VAL A 778 0.69 34.44 -12.26
N ILE A 779 1.01 33.81 -13.39
CA ILE A 779 1.30 34.53 -14.63
C ILE A 779 0.01 34.98 -15.34
N CYS A 780 0.01 36.17 -15.93
CA CYS A 780 -1.03 36.63 -16.83
C CYS A 780 -0.85 35.99 -18.21
N THR A 781 -1.66 35.00 -18.57
CA THR A 781 -1.50 34.26 -19.84
C THR A 781 -2.02 35.02 -21.07
N LYS A 782 -2.70 36.16 -20.89
CA LYS A 782 -3.17 37.02 -21.98
C LYS A 782 -2.26 38.23 -22.23
N HIS A 783 -1.22 38.44 -21.43
CA HIS A 783 -0.21 39.45 -21.72
C HIS A 783 0.59 39.05 -22.99
N PRO A 784 0.85 39.96 -23.95
CA PRO A 784 1.48 39.64 -25.25
C PRO A 784 2.88 39.02 -25.16
N ASP A 785 3.56 39.19 -24.03
CA ASP A 785 4.92 38.69 -23.80
C ASP A 785 4.98 37.41 -22.97
N SER A 786 3.90 37.00 -22.30
CA SER A 786 3.95 35.87 -21.35
C SER A 786 4.41 34.58 -21.99
N TYR A 787 3.83 34.21 -23.14
CA TYR A 787 4.23 33.00 -23.85
C TYR A 787 5.64 33.09 -24.44
N LYS A 788 6.12 34.29 -24.81
CA LYS A 788 7.49 34.46 -25.31
C LYS A 788 8.50 34.10 -24.24
N VAL A 789 8.29 34.59 -23.01
CA VAL A 789 9.22 34.32 -21.92
C VAL A 789 9.05 32.87 -21.43
N LEU A 790 7.81 32.43 -21.17
CA LEU A 790 7.52 31.07 -20.71
C LEU A 790 8.07 29.99 -21.67
N PHE A 791 7.81 30.12 -22.98
CA PHE A 791 8.26 29.14 -23.94
C PHE A 791 9.77 29.16 -24.16
N SER A 792 10.47 30.27 -23.88
CA SER A 792 11.93 30.27 -23.92
C SER A 792 12.55 29.39 -22.83
N PHE A 793 11.95 29.35 -21.63
CA PHE A 793 12.33 28.38 -20.59
C PHE A 793 12.03 26.93 -21.01
N TYR A 794 10.87 26.69 -21.63
CA TYR A 794 10.48 25.36 -22.09
C TYR A 794 11.44 24.85 -23.17
N ASP A 795 11.74 25.68 -24.17
CA ASP A 795 12.62 25.33 -25.28
C ASP A 795 14.06 25.07 -24.79
N GLU A 796 14.56 25.86 -23.84
CA GLU A 796 15.86 25.61 -23.22
C GLU A 796 15.89 24.29 -22.43
N ALA A 797 14.86 24.01 -21.62
CA ALA A 797 14.77 22.76 -20.87
C ALA A 797 14.65 21.52 -21.79
N ILE A 798 13.82 21.61 -22.84
CA ILE A 798 13.67 20.55 -23.85
C ILE A 798 15.01 20.30 -24.55
N ARG A 799 15.71 21.37 -24.97
CA ARG A 799 17.02 21.25 -25.61
C ARG A 799 18.02 20.56 -24.69
N MET A 800 18.13 20.97 -23.43
CA MET A 800 19.05 20.38 -22.45
C MET A 800 18.76 18.88 -22.24
N CYS A 801 17.49 18.51 -22.06
CA CYS A 801 17.11 17.11 -21.85
C CYS A 801 17.22 16.24 -23.11
N SER A 802 17.33 16.86 -24.30
CA SER A 802 17.40 16.18 -25.60
C SER A 802 18.82 16.12 -26.19
N GLU A 803 19.84 16.58 -25.47
CA GLU A 803 21.23 16.57 -25.96
C GLU A 803 21.71 15.17 -26.34
N ASN A 804 21.26 14.13 -25.64
CA ASN A 804 21.51 12.74 -26.00
C ASN A 804 20.35 12.19 -26.87
N PRO A 805 20.57 11.92 -28.18
CA PRO A 805 19.50 11.53 -29.10
C PRO A 805 18.88 10.16 -28.76
N GLU A 806 19.61 9.28 -28.07
CA GLU A 806 19.11 7.98 -27.66
C GLU A 806 18.11 8.05 -26.50
N TYR A 807 18.23 9.09 -25.66
CA TYR A 807 17.43 9.28 -24.45
C TYR A 807 16.53 10.50 -24.52
N LYS A 808 16.08 10.86 -25.73
CA LYS A 808 15.12 11.96 -25.90
C LYS A 808 13.88 11.75 -25.03
N PRO A 809 13.42 12.78 -24.30
CA PRO A 809 12.22 12.68 -23.50
C PRO A 809 11.01 12.40 -24.39
N ARG A 810 9.99 11.75 -23.81
CA ARG A 810 8.67 11.53 -24.44
C ARG A 810 7.58 12.41 -23.85
N TYR A 811 7.87 13.02 -22.71
CA TYR A 811 6.91 13.73 -21.88
C TYR A 811 7.48 15.09 -21.48
N PHE A 812 6.60 16.03 -21.16
CA PHE A 812 6.94 17.30 -20.51
C PHE A 812 5.95 17.52 -19.38
N ASN A 813 6.43 17.71 -18.15
CA ASN A 813 5.55 17.99 -17.02
C ASN A 813 5.40 19.50 -16.80
N THR A 814 4.17 19.99 -16.95
CA THR A 814 3.82 21.41 -16.74
C THR A 814 3.30 21.70 -15.34
N SER A 815 3.01 20.66 -14.57
CA SER A 815 2.29 20.68 -13.29
C SER A 815 0.93 21.39 -13.37
N LEU A 816 0.83 22.71 -13.55
CA LEU A 816 -0.45 23.46 -13.56
C LEU A 816 -1.29 23.35 -12.28
N ASP A 817 -0.63 23.07 -11.16
CA ASP A 817 -1.25 22.91 -9.85
C ASP A 817 -1.42 24.25 -9.11
N GLU A 818 -2.38 24.27 -8.18
CA GLU A 818 -2.58 25.31 -7.17
C GLU A 818 -2.55 26.76 -7.70
N VAL A 819 -3.28 27.03 -8.78
CA VAL A 819 -3.41 28.40 -9.30
C VAL A 819 -4.24 29.24 -8.31
N ARG A 820 -3.55 30.04 -7.49
CA ARG A 820 -4.15 30.90 -6.46
C ARG A 820 -4.43 32.32 -6.98
N TRP A 821 -5.40 32.48 -7.89
CA TRP A 821 -5.81 33.81 -8.33
C TRP A 821 -6.29 34.69 -7.16
N LYS A 822 -5.88 35.97 -7.16
CA LYS A 822 -6.33 36.96 -6.17
C LYS A 822 -7.53 37.78 -6.62
N THR A 823 -8.12 37.48 -7.78
CA THR A 823 -9.17 38.26 -8.44
C THR A 823 -10.34 38.65 -7.53
N SER A 824 -10.78 37.71 -6.67
CA SER A 824 -11.87 37.94 -5.70
C SER A 824 -11.52 39.00 -4.64
N SER A 825 -10.23 39.14 -4.31
CA SER A 825 -9.70 40.10 -3.32
C SER A 825 -9.09 41.36 -3.92
N THR A 826 -8.86 41.39 -5.24
CA THR A 826 -8.26 42.53 -5.94
C THR A 826 -9.36 43.48 -6.45
N PRO A 827 -9.32 44.78 -6.07
CA PRO A 827 -10.25 45.80 -6.56
C PRO A 827 -10.27 45.85 -8.10
N PRO A 828 -11.43 46.06 -8.75
CA PRO A 828 -11.57 46.05 -10.21
C PRO A 828 -10.52 46.89 -10.96
N GLU A 829 -10.23 48.09 -10.47
CA GLU A 829 -9.26 49.03 -11.07
C GLU A 829 -7.80 48.57 -10.99
N LYS A 830 -7.50 47.57 -10.15
CA LYS A 830 -6.17 46.95 -10.00
C LYS A 830 -6.08 45.58 -10.67
N ARG A 831 -7.17 45.12 -11.31
CA ARG A 831 -7.17 43.83 -12.01
C ARG A 831 -6.39 43.91 -13.30
N CYS A 832 -5.95 42.74 -13.76
CA CYS A 832 -5.24 42.62 -15.01
C CYS A 832 -6.13 43.05 -16.20
N LYS A 833 -5.74 44.14 -16.88
CA LYS A 833 -6.44 44.69 -18.05
C LYS A 833 -6.57 43.70 -19.23
N TYR A 834 -5.68 42.70 -19.33
CA TYR A 834 -5.69 41.72 -20.42
C TYR A 834 -6.70 40.59 -20.17
N CYS A 835 -6.98 40.29 -18.90
CA CYS A 835 -7.86 39.21 -18.46
C CYS A 835 -9.24 39.71 -18.01
N GLU A 836 -9.46 41.02 -18.04
CA GLU A 836 -10.72 41.65 -17.67
C GLU A 836 -11.88 41.10 -18.51
N GLY A 837 -13.00 40.80 -17.85
CA GLY A 837 -14.20 40.25 -18.50
C GLY A 837 -14.13 38.79 -18.93
N VAL A 838 -12.97 38.13 -18.84
CA VAL A 838 -12.82 36.72 -19.21
C VAL A 838 -12.94 35.82 -17.97
N PRO A 839 -13.83 34.80 -17.98
CA PRO A 839 -13.90 33.82 -16.89
C PRO A 839 -12.56 33.10 -16.66
N LYS A 840 -12.16 32.91 -15.39
CA LYS A 840 -10.87 32.30 -15.05
C LYS A 840 -10.73 30.85 -15.50
N ASN A 841 -11.80 30.07 -15.52
CA ASN A 841 -11.79 28.71 -16.10
C ASN A 841 -11.50 28.72 -17.61
N GLU A 842 -12.04 29.68 -18.37
CA GLU A 842 -11.73 29.79 -19.80
C GLU A 842 -10.29 30.27 -20.03
N ILE A 843 -9.74 31.14 -19.17
CA ILE A 843 -8.30 31.49 -19.17
C ILE A 843 -7.44 30.24 -18.94
N PHE A 844 -7.82 29.39 -17.98
CA PHE A 844 -7.10 28.15 -17.69
C PHE A 844 -7.15 27.17 -18.86
N LEU A 845 -8.34 27.00 -19.47
CA LEU A 845 -8.52 26.14 -20.65
C LEU A 845 -7.68 26.60 -21.85
N GLU A 846 -7.69 27.91 -22.13
CA GLU A 846 -6.89 28.49 -23.20
C GLU A 846 -5.39 28.25 -22.95
N HIS A 847 -4.96 28.43 -21.70
CA HIS A 847 -3.58 28.19 -21.32
C HIS A 847 -3.17 26.72 -21.52
N ILE A 848 -3.97 25.75 -21.04
CA ILE A 848 -3.73 24.32 -21.26
C ILE A 848 -3.56 24.01 -22.75
N LYS A 849 -4.45 24.55 -23.61
CA LYS A 849 -4.37 24.32 -25.07
C LYS A 849 -3.10 24.89 -25.68
N ASN A 850 -2.68 26.09 -25.26
CA ASN A 850 -1.47 26.72 -25.76
C ASN A 850 -0.20 25.98 -25.31
N LEU A 851 -0.16 25.54 -24.05
CA LEU A 851 0.93 24.70 -23.55
C LEU A 851 1.01 23.38 -24.32
N ASN A 852 -0.11 22.66 -24.44
CA ASN A 852 -0.14 21.37 -25.13
C ASN A 852 0.30 21.51 -26.59
N LYS A 853 -0.15 22.56 -27.29
CA LYS A 853 0.27 22.83 -28.67
C LYS A 853 1.78 23.06 -28.80
N HIS A 854 2.39 23.82 -27.88
CA HIS A 854 3.84 24.07 -27.90
C HIS A 854 4.65 22.81 -27.59
N ILE A 855 4.18 22.01 -26.63
CA ILE A 855 4.81 20.74 -26.23
C ILE A 855 4.72 19.70 -27.37
N GLN A 856 3.55 19.55 -27.99
CA GLN A 856 3.34 18.65 -29.14
C GLN A 856 4.18 19.04 -30.37
N LYS A 857 4.40 20.34 -30.61
CA LYS A 857 5.30 20.81 -31.68
C LYS A 857 6.73 20.26 -31.52
N ASN A 858 7.13 19.94 -30.30
CA ASN A 858 8.43 19.34 -29.97
C ASN A 858 8.38 17.80 -29.88
N GLY A 859 7.26 17.17 -30.24
CA GLY A 859 7.10 15.70 -30.23
C GLY A 859 6.96 15.09 -28.83
N LEU A 860 6.50 15.87 -27.85
CA LEU A 860 6.35 15.46 -26.46
C LEU A 860 4.86 15.42 -26.08
N ASN A 861 4.52 14.57 -25.09
CA ASN A 861 3.20 14.56 -24.47
C ASN A 861 3.19 15.38 -23.17
N MET A 862 2.17 16.22 -23.01
CA MET A 862 2.02 17.08 -21.84
C MET A 862 1.44 16.31 -20.66
N ILE A 863 2.03 16.49 -19.48
CA ILE A 863 1.48 16.07 -18.18
C ILE A 863 1.02 17.31 -17.42
N MET A 864 -0.16 17.23 -16.80
CA MET A 864 -0.66 18.25 -15.88
C MET A 864 -1.37 17.64 -14.67
N CYS A 865 -1.29 18.32 -13.54
CA CYS A 865 -1.98 18.05 -12.30
C CYS A 865 -3.49 18.27 -12.42
N THR A 866 -4.26 17.42 -11.74
CA THR A 866 -5.72 17.46 -11.80
C THR A 866 -6.37 18.36 -10.77
N ASP A 867 -5.68 18.86 -9.75
CA ASP A 867 -6.28 19.55 -8.60
C ASP A 867 -7.17 20.73 -9.00
N MET A 868 -6.74 21.52 -9.99
CA MET A 868 -7.51 22.67 -10.48
C MET A 868 -8.81 22.28 -11.16
N ILE A 869 -8.88 21.09 -11.76
CA ILE A 869 -10.08 20.61 -12.43
C ILE A 869 -10.85 19.59 -11.60
N SER A 870 -10.24 19.00 -10.57
CA SER A 870 -10.79 18.01 -9.65
C SER A 870 -11.80 18.64 -8.70
N GLU A 871 -13.03 18.12 -8.66
CA GLU A 871 -14.16 18.66 -7.92
C GLU A 871 -13.92 18.63 -6.41
N PRO A 872 -13.48 17.50 -5.82
CA PRO A 872 -13.20 17.43 -4.39
C PRO A 872 -11.95 18.23 -3.97
N HIS A 873 -11.16 18.73 -4.94
CA HIS A 873 -9.92 19.45 -4.67
C HIS A 873 -10.07 20.98 -4.85
N ASN A 874 -9.78 21.55 -6.02
CA ASN A 874 -9.91 22.99 -6.30
C ASN A 874 -10.95 23.32 -7.40
N GLY A 875 -11.49 22.33 -8.10
CA GLY A 875 -12.34 22.51 -9.29
C GLY A 875 -13.72 23.12 -9.07
N LEU A 876 -14.20 23.17 -7.82
CA LEU A 876 -15.47 23.79 -7.42
C LEU A 876 -15.32 25.09 -6.62
N ASN A 877 -14.10 25.66 -6.60
CA ASN A 877 -13.90 27.02 -6.08
C ASN A 877 -14.63 28.06 -6.98
N GLU A 878 -14.49 29.34 -6.64
CA GLU A 878 -15.15 30.43 -7.37
C GLU A 878 -14.84 30.49 -8.87
N PHE A 879 -13.76 29.84 -9.33
CA PHE A 879 -13.34 29.82 -10.73
C PHE A 879 -13.99 28.69 -11.52
N LYS A 880 -14.56 27.67 -10.86
CA LYS A 880 -15.36 26.59 -11.48
C LYS A 880 -14.62 25.84 -12.60
N CYS A 881 -13.33 25.55 -12.42
CA CYS A 881 -12.49 24.87 -13.40
C CYS A 881 -12.89 23.41 -13.67
N SER A 882 -13.68 22.75 -12.82
CA SER A 882 -14.25 21.43 -13.13
C SER A 882 -15.18 21.44 -14.36
N GLN A 883 -15.80 22.58 -14.69
CA GLN A 883 -16.76 22.70 -15.80
C GLN A 883 -16.11 22.63 -17.19
N ILE A 884 -14.77 22.77 -17.28
CA ILE A 884 -14.05 22.76 -18.55
C ILE A 884 -13.39 21.41 -18.88
N ARG A 885 -13.46 20.40 -18.00
CA ARG A 885 -12.76 19.10 -18.16
C ARG A 885 -13.00 18.46 -19.52
N ASN A 886 -14.25 18.42 -19.97
CA ASN A 886 -14.63 17.82 -21.23
C ASN A 886 -14.06 18.58 -22.45
N LYS A 887 -13.59 19.82 -22.29
CA LYS A 887 -12.98 20.65 -23.35
C LYS A 887 -11.45 20.53 -23.44
N ILE A 888 -10.79 19.86 -22.49
CA ILE A 888 -9.32 19.70 -22.46
C ILE A 888 -8.85 18.68 -23.53
N PRO A 889 -7.76 18.92 -24.28
CA PRO A 889 -7.25 17.94 -25.26
C PRO A 889 -6.95 16.56 -24.64
N ARG A 890 -7.38 15.47 -25.29
CA ARG A 890 -7.34 14.10 -24.72
C ARG A 890 -5.95 13.45 -24.72
N ASP A 891 -5.01 14.02 -25.44
CA ASP A 891 -3.60 13.66 -25.45
C ASP A 891 -2.81 14.19 -24.23
N VAL A 892 -3.44 15.04 -23.41
CA VAL A 892 -2.86 15.48 -22.13
C VAL A 892 -3.03 14.38 -21.08
N ILE A 893 -1.95 14.05 -20.38
CA ILE A 893 -1.92 13.05 -19.32
C ILE A 893 -2.33 13.70 -17.99
N MET A 894 -3.28 13.07 -17.29
CA MET A 894 -3.80 13.53 -16.01
C MET A 894 -2.93 13.00 -14.85
N GLY A 895 -2.25 13.92 -14.17
CA GLY A 895 -1.41 13.69 -13.00
C GLY A 895 -2.17 13.88 -11.69
N HIS A 896 -2.55 12.78 -11.05
CA HIS A 896 -3.29 12.78 -9.78
C HIS A 896 -2.29 12.82 -8.63
N TRP A 897 -1.99 13.99 -8.08
CA TRP A 897 -0.93 14.13 -7.07
C TRP A 897 -1.41 13.98 -5.62
N SER A 898 -2.71 14.20 -5.39
CA SER A 898 -3.34 14.06 -4.07
C SER A 898 -4.29 12.88 -4.02
N GLU A 899 -4.35 12.19 -2.87
CA GLU A 899 -5.38 11.17 -2.63
C GLU A 899 -6.81 11.75 -2.67
N ILE A 900 -6.95 13.09 -2.58
CA ILE A 900 -8.22 13.80 -2.79
C ILE A 900 -8.72 13.62 -4.23
N ASP A 901 -7.81 13.50 -5.20
CA ASP A 901 -8.14 13.39 -6.63
C ASP A 901 -8.46 11.94 -7.04
N TYR A 902 -7.98 10.95 -6.28
CA TYR A 902 -8.05 9.53 -6.64
C TYR A 902 -9.48 9.01 -6.89
N PRO A 903 -10.52 9.44 -6.15
CA PRO A 903 -11.91 9.06 -6.45
C PRO A 903 -12.34 9.44 -7.88
N GLU A 904 -11.86 10.55 -8.43
CA GLU A 904 -12.28 11.02 -9.76
C GLU A 904 -11.48 10.42 -10.92
N ILE A 905 -10.44 9.61 -10.66
CA ILE A 905 -9.65 8.94 -11.72
C ILE A 905 -10.58 8.20 -12.71
N SER A 906 -11.61 7.52 -12.21
CA SER A 906 -12.59 6.81 -13.04
C SER A 906 -13.36 7.75 -13.98
N ILE A 907 -13.64 8.99 -13.55
CA ILE A 907 -14.30 10.03 -14.36
C ILE A 907 -13.36 10.50 -15.47
N PHE A 908 -12.10 10.78 -15.16
CA PHE A 908 -11.11 11.19 -16.17
C PHE A 908 -10.86 10.06 -17.18
N SER A 909 -10.79 8.81 -16.73
CA SER A 909 -10.71 7.65 -17.61
C SER A 909 -11.91 7.54 -18.56
N LYS A 910 -13.14 7.72 -18.07
CA LYS A 910 -14.37 7.75 -18.90
C LYS A 910 -14.38 8.89 -19.92
N LEU A 911 -13.74 10.01 -19.61
CA LEU A 911 -13.56 11.11 -20.56
C LEU A 911 -12.50 10.82 -21.63
N GLY A 912 -11.74 9.73 -21.51
CA GLY A 912 -10.73 9.28 -22.47
C GLY A 912 -9.31 9.74 -22.14
N PHE A 913 -9.03 10.16 -20.91
CA PHE A 913 -7.68 10.56 -20.49
C PHE A 913 -6.84 9.37 -20.03
N GLU A 914 -5.54 9.43 -20.29
CA GLU A 914 -4.54 8.63 -19.59
C GLU A 914 -4.31 9.19 -18.18
N ASN A 915 -4.24 8.33 -17.16
CA ASN A 915 -4.18 8.73 -15.75
C ASN A 915 -2.93 8.19 -15.06
N TRP A 916 -2.14 9.07 -14.45
CA TRP A 916 -0.97 8.73 -13.67
C TRP A 916 -1.12 9.19 -12.23
N LYS A 917 -0.62 8.42 -11.26
CA LYS A 917 -0.55 8.85 -9.86
C LYS A 917 0.80 9.52 -9.58
N MET A 918 0.77 10.76 -9.13
CA MET A 918 1.95 11.59 -8.87
C MET A 918 2.14 11.87 -7.37
N SER A 919 2.44 10.84 -6.58
CA SER A 919 2.43 10.96 -5.12
C SER A 919 3.45 11.97 -4.61
N THR A 920 2.99 13.06 -4.00
CA THR A 920 3.81 13.98 -3.21
C THR A 920 4.15 13.33 -1.87
N ALA A 921 5.42 12.95 -1.70
CA ALA A 921 5.93 12.12 -0.61
C ALA A 921 5.40 10.65 -0.66
N TYR A 922 5.87 9.80 0.27
CA TYR A 922 5.41 8.42 0.35
C TYR A 922 3.93 8.33 0.72
N LYS A 923 3.12 7.93 -0.27
CA LYS A 923 1.74 7.50 -0.10
C LYS A 923 1.47 6.39 -1.08
N ILE A 924 1.04 5.23 -0.59
CA ILE A 924 0.54 4.15 -1.44
C ILE A 924 -0.94 3.98 -1.14
N ASN A 925 -1.74 4.13 -2.19
CA ASN A 925 -3.18 3.93 -2.17
C ASN A 925 -3.60 3.43 -3.56
N ARG A 926 -4.29 2.28 -3.61
CA ARG A 926 -4.71 1.61 -4.85
C ARG A 926 -6.16 1.88 -5.22
N LEU A 927 -6.76 2.96 -4.69
CA LEU A 927 -8.07 3.41 -5.16
C LEU A 927 -8.00 3.73 -6.66
N ASN A 928 -8.91 3.15 -7.46
CA ASN A 928 -8.98 3.32 -8.92
C ASN A 928 -7.69 2.96 -9.68
N GLU A 929 -6.87 2.07 -9.12
CA GLU A 929 -5.59 1.66 -9.69
C GLU A 929 -5.73 1.01 -11.07
N GLU A 930 -6.85 0.36 -11.36
CA GLU A 930 -7.15 -0.27 -12.64
C GLU A 930 -7.20 0.72 -13.82
N TYR A 931 -7.36 2.02 -13.54
CA TYR A 931 -7.37 3.09 -14.53
C TYR A 931 -6.01 3.82 -14.64
N VAL A 932 -5.00 3.41 -13.86
CA VAL A 932 -3.69 4.07 -13.77
C VAL A 932 -2.66 3.34 -14.63
N THR A 933 -1.98 4.08 -15.50
CA THR A 933 -0.94 3.53 -16.39
C THR A 933 0.48 3.89 -15.96
N GLY A 934 0.64 4.85 -15.04
CA GLY A 934 1.96 5.32 -14.60
C GLY A 934 1.99 5.93 -13.20
N HIS A 935 3.18 5.92 -12.62
CA HIS A 935 3.45 6.47 -11.29
C HIS A 935 4.64 7.43 -11.31
N ILE A 936 4.52 8.53 -10.57
CA ILE A 936 5.61 9.47 -10.29
C ILE A 936 5.73 9.62 -8.77
N PHE A 937 6.94 9.43 -8.24
CA PHE A 937 7.27 9.89 -6.89
C PHE A 937 7.73 11.34 -6.96
N ASN A 938 6.92 12.28 -6.45
CA ASN A 938 7.26 13.69 -6.46
C ASN A 938 7.96 14.10 -5.16
N ASN A 939 9.22 14.50 -5.28
CA ASN A 939 10.10 14.90 -4.20
C ASN A 939 10.17 16.42 -4.07
N CYS A 940 9.42 16.98 -3.13
CA CYS A 940 9.39 18.42 -2.87
C CYS A 940 10.43 18.86 -1.83
N THR A 941 11.58 18.18 -1.75
CA THR A 941 12.67 18.52 -0.84
C THR A 941 14.02 18.56 -1.57
N TYR A 942 14.89 19.48 -1.18
CA TYR A 942 16.15 19.75 -1.89
C TYR A 942 17.29 18.79 -1.48
N ASN A 943 17.49 18.57 -0.18
CA ASN A 943 18.46 17.60 0.38
C ASN A 943 17.70 16.38 0.92
N TRP A 944 17.00 15.67 0.05
CA TRP A 944 16.10 14.58 0.41
C TRP A 944 16.78 13.41 1.12
N TRP A 945 18.09 13.24 0.94
CA TRP A 945 18.86 12.18 1.61
C TRP A 945 19.09 12.45 3.11
N LEU A 946 18.80 13.66 3.61
CA LEU A 946 18.90 14.00 5.02
C LEU A 946 17.57 13.74 5.74
N THR A 947 17.65 13.25 6.97
CA THR A 947 16.51 13.10 7.87
C THR A 947 16.55 14.12 9.01
N TYR A 948 15.39 14.54 9.53
CA TYR A 948 15.25 15.49 10.65
C TYR A 948 15.86 16.90 10.52
N THR A 949 16.63 17.20 9.47
CA THR A 949 17.45 18.42 9.38
C THR A 949 16.64 19.69 9.13
N ARG A 950 15.52 19.63 8.40
CA ARG A 950 14.78 20.84 7.99
C ARG A 950 13.33 20.87 8.43
N CYS A 951 12.62 19.76 8.29
CA CYS A 951 11.25 19.62 8.80
C CYS A 951 10.95 18.16 9.14
N VAL A 952 9.89 17.94 9.93
CA VAL A 952 9.46 16.59 10.32
C VAL A 952 9.00 15.79 9.09
N SER A 953 8.34 16.44 8.13
CA SER A 953 7.82 15.79 6.92
C SER A 953 8.88 15.42 5.88
N GLN A 954 10.14 15.82 6.07
CA GLN A 954 11.23 15.54 5.13
C GLN A 954 11.44 14.04 4.93
N ALA A 955 11.23 13.24 5.98
CA ALA A 955 11.43 11.80 5.93
C ALA A 955 10.43 11.07 5.02
N SER A 956 9.21 11.58 4.86
CA SER A 956 8.26 11.12 3.83
C SER A 956 8.76 11.34 2.41
N TYR A 957 9.82 12.11 2.18
CA TYR A 957 10.51 12.26 0.88
C TYR A 957 11.88 11.58 0.84
N GLY A 958 12.33 11.03 1.97
CA GLY A 958 13.69 10.56 2.17
C GLY A 958 13.97 9.16 1.60
N PRO A 959 15.17 8.61 1.86
CA PRO A 959 15.63 7.35 1.30
C PRO A 959 14.67 6.18 1.53
N MET A 960 14.15 6.03 2.76
CA MET A 960 13.18 4.98 3.09
C MET A 960 11.88 5.13 2.31
N ALA A 961 11.33 6.35 2.26
CA ALA A 961 10.11 6.66 1.51
C ALA A 961 10.24 6.28 0.03
N MET A 962 11.28 6.75 -0.66
CA MET A 962 11.48 6.46 -2.10
C MET A 962 11.70 4.98 -2.36
N THR A 963 12.39 4.29 -1.46
CA THR A 963 12.68 2.86 -1.55
C THR A 963 11.39 2.05 -1.42
N LEU A 964 10.58 2.31 -0.39
CA LEU A 964 9.31 1.62 -0.19
C LEU A 964 8.30 1.94 -1.29
N TYR A 965 8.25 3.18 -1.78
CA TYR A 965 7.37 3.55 -2.89
C TYR A 965 7.74 2.76 -4.16
N ALA A 966 9.04 2.69 -4.47
CA ALA A 966 9.54 1.92 -5.60
C ALA A 966 9.18 0.43 -5.49
N ASN A 967 9.32 -0.18 -4.31
CA ASN A 967 8.88 -1.58 -4.12
C ASN A 967 7.36 -1.72 -4.27
N GLY A 968 6.60 -0.74 -3.79
CA GLY A 968 5.15 -0.69 -3.93
C GLY A 968 4.70 -0.70 -5.38
N ILE A 969 5.31 0.12 -6.24
CA ILE A 969 4.99 0.14 -7.68
C ILE A 969 5.62 -1.04 -8.44
N TRP A 970 6.70 -1.63 -7.92
CA TRP A 970 7.30 -2.83 -8.51
C TRP A 970 6.45 -4.09 -8.24
N ASN A 971 5.87 -4.20 -7.05
CA ASN A 971 5.17 -5.39 -6.56
C ASN A 971 3.66 -5.28 -6.37
N MET A 972 3.09 -4.08 -6.50
CA MET A 972 1.68 -3.79 -6.23
C MET A 972 1.25 -4.25 -4.83
N PHE A 973 1.59 -3.46 -3.81
CA PHE A 973 1.10 -3.73 -2.45
C PHE A 973 -0.44 -3.68 -2.38
N PRO A 974 -1.06 -4.56 -1.56
CA PRO A 974 -2.51 -4.78 -1.54
C PRO A 974 -3.30 -3.85 -0.60
N ASP A 975 -2.70 -2.84 0.03
CA ASP A 975 -3.36 -1.97 1.00
C ASP A 975 -3.76 -0.60 0.43
N ASN A 976 -4.95 -0.13 0.83
CA ASN A 976 -5.48 1.19 0.49
C ASN A 976 -5.37 2.21 1.63
N ASP A 977 -4.97 1.78 2.83
CA ASP A 977 -4.85 2.65 4.01
C ASP A 977 -3.42 3.13 4.29
N ASN A 978 -2.48 2.88 3.36
CA ASN A 978 -1.09 3.31 3.44
C ASN A 978 -0.38 2.82 4.72
N THR A 979 -0.63 1.56 5.14
CA THR A 979 -0.05 0.97 6.35
C THR A 979 1.05 -0.07 6.08
N THR A 980 1.21 -0.51 4.83
CA THR A 980 2.19 -1.53 4.44
C THR A 980 3.63 -1.15 4.74
N TRP A 981 3.95 0.15 4.87
CA TRP A 981 5.28 0.58 5.30
C TRP A 981 5.69 -0.05 6.63
N ARG A 982 4.76 -0.29 7.57
CA ARG A 982 5.07 -0.90 8.88
C ARG A 982 5.70 -2.27 8.74
N LYS A 983 5.12 -3.11 7.86
CA LYS A 983 5.66 -4.43 7.52
C LYS A 983 7.08 -4.31 6.97
N TYR A 984 7.27 -3.49 5.93
CA TYR A 984 8.56 -3.41 5.25
C TYR A 984 9.65 -2.74 6.08
N THR A 985 9.33 -1.74 6.90
CA THR A 985 10.32 -1.18 7.83
C THR A 985 10.70 -2.17 8.91
N ALA A 986 9.77 -3.00 9.40
CA ALA A 986 10.07 -4.03 10.40
C ALA A 986 10.98 -5.13 9.83
N ILE A 987 10.75 -5.56 8.58
CA ILE A 987 11.54 -6.63 7.93
C ILE A 987 12.86 -6.08 7.38
N TYR A 988 12.80 -5.00 6.60
CA TYR A 988 13.91 -4.53 5.77
C TYR A 988 14.58 -3.25 6.26
N GLY A 989 14.06 -2.54 7.26
CA GLY A 989 14.54 -1.21 7.61
C GLY A 989 16.04 -1.15 7.91
N ASN A 990 16.51 -2.00 8.83
CA ASN A 990 17.92 -2.09 9.20
C ASN A 990 18.79 -2.62 8.06
N TRP A 991 18.27 -3.58 7.29
CA TRP A 991 18.95 -4.18 6.13
C TRP A 991 19.15 -3.17 4.98
N LEU A 992 18.13 -2.36 4.68
CA LEU A 992 18.20 -1.29 3.68
C LEU A 992 19.21 -0.22 4.09
N MET A 993 19.14 0.22 5.35
CA MET A 993 20.09 1.16 5.92
C MET A 993 21.52 0.63 5.83
N ARG A 994 21.73 -0.65 6.13
CA ARG A 994 23.03 -1.30 5.95
C ARG A 994 23.47 -1.27 4.50
N ASN A 995 22.60 -1.62 3.56
CA ASN A 995 22.95 -1.64 2.14
C ASN A 995 23.37 -0.25 1.63
N TRP A 996 22.69 0.81 2.09
CA TRP A 996 23.08 2.19 1.79
C TRP A 996 24.43 2.58 2.40
N SER A 997 24.77 2.11 3.60
CA SER A 997 25.99 2.51 4.31
C SER A 997 27.22 1.66 4.04
N ARG A 998 27.12 0.58 3.23
CA ARG A 998 28.26 -0.27 2.87
C ARG A 998 29.35 0.53 2.16
N LYS A 999 30.59 0.30 2.58
CA LYS A 999 31.82 0.94 2.07
C LYS A 999 32.89 -0.13 1.83
N PRO A 1000 33.84 0.10 0.91
CA PRO A 1000 35.02 -0.76 0.76
C PRO A 1000 35.89 -0.74 2.03
N ILE A 1001 36.26 -1.91 2.55
CA ILE A 1001 37.16 -2.07 3.70
C ILE A 1001 38.31 -3.02 3.33
N LEU A 1002 39.08 -2.65 2.30
CA LEU A 1002 40.07 -3.53 1.64
C LEU A 1002 41.11 -4.13 2.60
N ASN A 1003 41.51 -3.35 3.61
CA ASN A 1003 42.53 -3.73 4.59
C ASN A 1003 41.95 -4.27 5.90
N GLY A 1004 40.63 -4.44 6.00
CA GLY A 1004 39.95 -4.93 7.19
C GLY A 1004 39.95 -6.45 7.33
N THR A 1005 39.66 -6.89 8.55
CA THR A 1005 39.37 -8.29 8.89
C THR A 1005 38.05 -8.38 9.66
N ASP A 1006 37.55 -9.60 9.87
CA ASP A 1006 36.41 -9.88 10.76
C ASP A 1006 36.84 -10.01 12.24
N ASN A 1007 38.07 -9.62 12.56
CA ASN A 1007 38.55 -9.54 13.94
C ASN A 1007 38.36 -8.13 14.47
N PHE A 1008 37.91 -8.04 15.71
CA PHE A 1008 37.58 -6.79 16.37
C PHE A 1008 38.27 -6.69 17.72
N SER A 1009 38.55 -5.47 18.15
CA SER A 1009 39.06 -5.17 19.48
C SER A 1009 38.20 -4.08 20.13
N VAL A 1010 37.55 -4.39 21.24
CA VAL A 1010 36.80 -3.38 22.02
C VAL A 1010 37.77 -2.44 22.74
N VAL A 1011 37.38 -1.17 22.89
CA VAL A 1011 38.12 -0.16 23.67
C VAL A 1011 37.39 0.07 24.99
N ASP A 1012 38.13 -0.01 26.10
CA ASP A 1012 37.56 0.29 27.41
C ASP A 1012 37.47 1.80 27.61
N MET A 1013 36.24 2.30 27.68
CA MET A 1013 35.96 3.72 27.86
C MET A 1013 35.51 4.06 29.29
N SER A 1014 35.53 3.10 30.21
CA SER A 1014 35.02 3.26 31.58
C SER A 1014 35.68 4.43 32.32
N GLY A 1015 36.99 4.61 32.13
CA GLY A 1015 37.74 5.73 32.72
C GLY A 1015 37.41 7.11 32.12
N ALA A 1016 36.79 7.15 30.94
CA ALA A 1016 36.40 8.39 30.27
C ALA A 1016 34.89 8.69 30.39
N ALA A 1017 34.09 7.73 30.86
CA ALA A 1017 32.65 7.89 31.01
C ALA A 1017 32.32 8.89 32.13
N ASN A 1018 31.48 9.88 31.80
CA ASN A 1018 31.15 11.00 32.67
C ASN A 1018 29.70 10.98 33.16
N ASP A 1019 28.83 10.10 32.65
CA ASP A 1019 27.43 9.98 33.07
C ASP A 1019 26.90 8.53 32.95
N ILE A 1020 25.70 8.26 33.46
CA ILE A 1020 25.05 6.94 33.49
C ILE A 1020 23.76 6.89 32.64
N VAL A 1021 23.39 5.70 32.16
CA VAL A 1021 22.24 5.53 31.25
C VAL A 1021 20.86 5.51 31.93
N ILE A 1022 20.84 5.56 33.26
CA ILE A 1022 19.62 5.66 34.07
C ILE A 1022 19.52 7.12 34.52
N ASP A 1023 18.31 7.68 34.43
CA ASP A 1023 18.04 9.05 34.84
C ASP A 1023 16.90 9.09 35.85
N GLU A 1024 17.20 9.49 37.09
CA GLU A 1024 16.21 9.54 38.16
C GLU A 1024 15.38 10.84 38.12
N LYS A 1025 15.91 11.93 37.55
CA LYS A 1025 15.29 13.25 37.63
C LYS A 1025 15.64 14.11 36.42
N ALA A 1026 14.61 14.45 35.64
CA ALA A 1026 14.74 15.38 34.52
C ALA A 1026 15.14 16.80 34.97
N GLY A 1027 16.04 17.42 34.20
CA GLY A 1027 16.48 18.81 34.35
C GLY A 1027 17.59 19.04 35.38
N ASP A 1028 18.25 18.00 35.89
CA ASP A 1028 19.33 18.12 36.88
C ASP A 1028 20.75 18.03 36.28
N GLY A 1029 20.83 17.86 34.96
CA GLY A 1029 22.06 17.77 34.17
C GLY A 1029 22.72 16.38 34.17
N LYS A 1030 22.18 15.40 34.89
CA LYS A 1030 22.72 14.04 35.00
C LYS A 1030 21.85 13.02 34.26
N GLY A 1031 22.31 11.78 34.17
CA GLY A 1031 21.57 10.69 33.54
C GLY A 1031 21.47 10.81 32.01
N TRP A 1032 20.73 9.87 31.42
CA TRP A 1032 20.53 9.73 29.99
C TRP A 1032 19.84 10.95 29.36
N PHE A 1033 20.66 11.87 28.84
CA PHE A 1033 20.23 13.12 28.22
C PHE A 1033 19.28 13.99 29.06
N ASP A 1034 19.26 13.81 30.39
CA ASP A 1034 18.52 14.64 31.35
C ASP A 1034 17.00 14.69 31.09
N LYS A 1035 16.39 13.52 30.84
CA LYS A 1035 14.98 13.31 30.46
C LYS A 1035 14.10 12.71 31.57
N GLY A 1036 14.71 12.24 32.66
CA GLY A 1036 14.07 11.60 33.81
C GLY A 1036 13.62 10.15 33.59
N GLU A 1037 13.13 9.54 34.67
CA GLU A 1037 12.94 8.08 34.81
C GLU A 1037 11.99 7.42 33.81
N LYS A 1038 11.13 8.21 33.16
CA LYS A 1038 10.16 7.73 32.17
C LYS A 1038 10.75 7.64 30.77
N LYS A 1039 11.84 8.37 30.51
CA LYS A 1039 12.44 8.59 29.19
C LYS A 1039 13.96 8.38 29.24
N ASP A 1040 14.38 7.30 29.87
CA ASP A 1040 15.77 6.84 29.94
C ASP A 1040 15.93 5.43 29.33
N LEU A 1041 17.11 4.80 29.49
CA LEU A 1041 17.37 3.45 29.00
C LEU A 1041 17.12 2.35 30.06
N SER A 1042 16.38 2.63 31.13
CA SER A 1042 16.21 1.66 32.24
C SER A 1042 15.52 0.34 31.86
N LEU A 1043 14.71 0.33 30.78
CA LEU A 1043 14.09 -0.89 30.22
C LEU A 1043 14.84 -1.47 29.02
N PHE A 1044 15.93 -0.83 28.56
CA PHE A 1044 16.72 -1.35 27.46
C PHE A 1044 17.51 -2.59 27.90
N ASN A 1045 17.48 -3.65 27.11
CA ASN A 1045 18.23 -4.86 27.43
C ASN A 1045 19.72 -4.69 27.11
N PHE A 1046 20.52 -4.45 28.14
CA PHE A 1046 21.97 -4.29 28.02
C PHE A 1046 22.78 -5.59 28.12
N ASN A 1047 22.15 -6.77 28.17
CA ASN A 1047 22.84 -8.04 27.98
C ASN A 1047 23.21 -8.23 26.50
N ILE A 1048 24.03 -7.32 25.98
CA ILE A 1048 24.53 -7.28 24.62
C ILE A 1048 26.06 -7.38 24.65
N ASP A 1049 26.58 -8.47 24.11
CA ASP A 1049 28.01 -8.65 23.85
C ASP A 1049 28.35 -8.24 22.41
N LYS A 1050 27.35 -8.23 21.51
CA LYS A 1050 27.47 -7.83 20.11
C LYS A 1050 26.27 -7.03 19.61
N VAL A 1051 26.53 -6.12 18.67
CA VAL A 1051 25.54 -5.40 17.86
C VAL A 1051 25.75 -5.76 16.40
N ASN A 1052 24.82 -6.53 15.83
CA ASN A 1052 24.86 -7.01 14.44
C ASN A 1052 26.24 -7.58 14.05
N GLY A 1053 26.71 -8.55 14.85
CA GLY A 1053 27.98 -9.25 14.66
C GLY A 1053 29.23 -8.54 15.23
N ILE A 1054 29.14 -7.25 15.58
CA ILE A 1054 30.28 -6.47 16.08
C ILE A 1054 30.30 -6.51 17.60
N PRO A 1055 31.41 -6.91 18.25
CA PRO A 1055 31.49 -6.91 19.70
C PRO A 1055 31.42 -5.48 20.25
N VAL A 1056 30.72 -5.35 21.38
CA VAL A 1056 30.60 -4.11 22.13
C VAL A 1056 31.04 -4.36 23.57
N LYS A 1057 31.75 -3.38 24.14
CA LYS A 1057 32.00 -3.30 25.58
C LYS A 1057 31.39 -2.00 26.06
N LEU A 1058 30.29 -2.09 26.81
CA LEU A 1058 29.65 -0.92 27.41
C LEU A 1058 30.54 -0.39 28.53
N ALA A 1059 30.69 0.94 28.59
CA ALA A 1059 31.40 1.56 29.70
C ALA A 1059 30.67 1.32 31.02
N GLN A 1060 31.42 1.19 32.12
CA GLN A 1060 30.85 1.06 33.45
C GLN A 1060 31.45 2.09 34.41
N LYS A 1061 30.65 2.58 35.34
CA LYS A 1061 31.06 3.44 36.43
C LYS A 1061 30.28 3.05 37.68
N ASP A 1062 30.97 2.70 38.75
CA ASP A 1062 30.37 2.25 40.02
C ASP A 1062 29.35 1.10 39.84
N GLY A 1063 29.67 0.14 38.96
CA GLY A 1063 28.80 -1.02 38.65
C GLY A 1063 27.58 -0.69 37.80
N LYS A 1064 27.36 0.57 37.42
CA LYS A 1064 26.29 1.01 36.53
C LYS A 1064 26.80 1.19 35.10
N ILE A 1065 25.93 0.95 34.13
CA ILE A 1065 26.24 1.22 32.72
C ILE A 1065 26.36 2.73 32.54
N SER A 1066 27.49 3.13 31.97
CA SER A 1066 27.88 4.52 31.77
C SER A 1066 28.17 4.82 30.31
N PHE A 1067 28.29 6.10 30.00
CA PHE A 1067 28.59 6.57 28.65
C PHE A 1067 29.37 7.89 28.70
N ILE A 1068 29.96 8.26 27.56
CA ILE A 1068 30.57 9.59 27.38
C ILE A 1068 29.49 10.51 26.84
N LYS A 1069 28.98 11.40 27.68
CA LYS A 1069 28.03 12.45 27.37
C LYS A 1069 28.76 13.71 26.91
N PHE A 1070 28.27 14.28 25.82
CA PHE A 1070 28.59 15.63 25.38
C PHE A 1070 27.30 16.45 25.44
N SER A 1071 27.28 17.44 26.32
CA SER A 1071 26.08 18.26 26.53
C SER A 1071 25.90 19.26 25.40
N LYS A 1072 24.65 19.54 25.02
CA LYS A 1072 24.34 20.59 24.04
C LYS A 1072 25.01 21.92 24.43
N LEU A 1073 25.44 22.69 23.44
CA LEU A 1073 26.13 23.97 23.54
C LEU A 1073 27.50 23.93 24.25
N ALA A 1074 27.89 22.79 24.83
CA ALA A 1074 29.20 22.61 25.45
C ALA A 1074 30.26 22.22 24.41
N LYS A 1075 31.48 22.73 24.60
CA LYS A 1075 32.67 22.38 23.80
C LYS A 1075 33.61 21.49 24.61
N GLU A 1076 33.09 20.32 24.96
CA GLU A 1076 33.81 19.33 25.77
C GLU A 1076 34.78 18.53 24.90
N THR A 1077 35.81 17.97 25.51
CA THR A 1077 36.81 17.13 24.81
C THR A 1077 37.15 15.92 25.65
N VAL A 1078 37.23 14.76 25.00
CA VAL A 1078 37.69 13.51 25.59
C VAL A 1078 38.77 12.89 24.71
N ASN A 1079 39.81 12.33 25.32
CA ASN A 1079 40.86 11.60 24.61
C ASN A 1079 40.82 10.12 25.00
N LEU A 1080 40.79 9.24 24.01
CA LEU A 1080 40.85 7.79 24.21
C LEU A 1080 42.16 7.24 23.64
N ASN A 1081 42.90 6.49 24.45
CA ASN A 1081 44.12 5.81 24.00
C ASN A 1081 43.74 4.51 23.27
N ILE A 1082 44.34 4.27 22.10
CA ILE A 1082 44.03 3.13 21.23
C ILE A 1082 45.22 2.17 21.13
N GLY A 1083 46.40 2.70 20.76
CA GLY A 1083 47.67 1.97 20.71
C GLY A 1083 47.69 0.76 19.77
N LYS A 1084 46.95 0.77 18.66
CA LYS A 1084 46.88 -0.37 17.74
C LYS A 1084 46.54 0.03 16.30
N LYS A 1085 46.93 -0.82 15.34
CA LYS A 1085 46.51 -0.69 13.93
C LYS A 1085 45.01 -0.97 13.79
N ALA A 1086 44.33 -0.09 13.06
CA ALA A 1086 42.89 -0.14 12.86
C ALA A 1086 42.55 -0.02 11.38
N ALA A 1087 41.76 -0.92 10.82
CA ALA A 1087 41.15 -0.73 9.51
C ALA A 1087 39.89 0.14 9.56
N GLY A 1088 39.27 0.24 10.73
CA GLY A 1088 38.12 1.10 10.96
C GLY A 1088 37.84 1.31 12.43
N ILE A 1089 37.08 2.37 12.72
CA ILE A 1089 36.57 2.70 14.05
C ILE A 1089 35.04 2.59 14.00
N ILE A 1090 34.48 1.75 14.86
CA ILE A 1090 33.05 1.48 14.97
C ILE A 1090 32.53 2.09 16.25
N LEU A 1091 31.49 2.90 16.15
CA LEU A 1091 30.85 3.61 17.25
C LEU A 1091 29.49 3.00 17.55
N PHE A 1092 29.14 2.87 18.83
CA PHE A 1092 27.78 2.64 19.30
C PHE A 1092 27.33 3.85 20.12
N HIS A 1093 26.35 4.59 19.60
CA HIS A 1093 26.10 5.96 20.04
C HIS A 1093 24.63 6.41 19.88
N ALA A 1094 24.32 7.56 20.45
CA ALA A 1094 23.00 8.20 20.43
C ALA A 1094 23.11 9.72 20.39
N ALA A 1095 22.07 10.38 19.89
CA ALA A 1095 21.95 11.83 19.92
C ALA A 1095 20.56 12.25 20.39
N ASP A 1096 20.48 13.36 21.11
CA ASP A 1096 19.23 13.94 21.60
C ASP A 1096 19.10 15.41 21.21
N ILE A 1097 17.88 15.82 20.93
CA ILE A 1097 17.50 17.22 20.77
C ILE A 1097 16.22 17.46 21.56
N GLU A 1098 16.24 18.48 22.42
CA GLU A 1098 15.07 18.85 23.20
C GLU A 1098 13.98 19.49 22.33
N GLU A 1099 12.73 19.34 22.77
CA GLU A 1099 11.57 19.82 22.01
C GLU A 1099 11.66 21.32 21.70
N LYS A 1100 12.08 22.13 22.69
CA LYS A 1100 12.26 23.58 22.56
C LYS A 1100 13.39 23.98 21.60
N ASP A 1101 14.37 23.10 21.37
CA ASP A 1101 15.57 23.40 20.59
C ASP A 1101 15.37 23.13 19.09
N TRP A 1102 14.36 22.36 18.69
CA TRP A 1102 14.06 22.09 17.27
C TRP A 1102 13.88 23.34 16.42
N LYS A 1103 13.24 24.38 16.98
CA LYS A 1103 13.03 25.65 16.27
C LYS A 1103 14.37 26.32 15.96
N ASN A 1104 15.26 26.38 16.94
CA ASN A 1104 16.58 26.98 16.80
C ASN A 1104 17.48 26.17 15.85
N PHE A 1105 17.42 24.84 15.95
CA PHE A 1105 18.15 23.92 15.07
C PHE A 1105 17.72 24.02 13.59
N ARG A 1106 16.43 24.24 13.32
CA ARG A 1106 15.91 24.34 11.94
C ARG A 1106 16.00 25.74 11.34
N ASP A 1107 16.29 26.77 12.15
CA ASP A 1107 16.43 28.13 11.66
C ASP A 1107 17.65 28.24 10.73
N ARG A 1108 17.39 28.60 9.48
CA ARG A 1108 18.40 28.72 8.43
C ARG A 1108 19.41 29.84 8.70
N LYS A 1109 19.10 30.81 9.55
CA LYS A 1109 20.05 31.85 9.96
C LYS A 1109 21.17 31.32 10.83
N ASN A 1110 20.95 30.20 11.50
CA ASN A 1110 21.88 29.69 12.50
C ASN A 1110 22.94 28.73 11.92
N TYR A 1111 22.76 28.25 10.67
CA TYR A 1111 23.64 27.23 10.10
C TYR A 1111 23.82 27.34 8.58
N ASN A 1112 25.05 27.09 8.11
CA ASN A 1112 25.30 26.78 6.69
C ASN A 1112 24.56 25.50 6.31
N ASP A 1113 24.00 25.43 5.09
CA ASP A 1113 23.18 24.30 4.64
C ASP A 1113 24.03 23.05 4.37
N PRO A 1114 24.10 22.08 5.30
CA PRO A 1114 25.11 21.05 5.19
C PRO A 1114 24.60 19.94 4.27
N LEU A 1115 25.29 19.73 3.15
CA LEU A 1115 24.93 18.69 2.18
C LEU A 1115 24.98 17.27 2.77
N LYS A 1116 25.71 17.04 3.86
CA LYS A 1116 25.83 15.74 4.54
C LYS A 1116 25.35 15.76 5.99
N GLY A 1117 24.49 16.70 6.38
CA GLY A 1117 23.95 16.80 7.74
C GLY A 1117 24.80 17.63 8.70
N PHE A 1118 24.24 17.98 9.86
CA PHE A 1118 24.87 18.94 10.78
C PHE A 1118 25.98 18.29 11.61
N PRO A 1119 27.22 18.80 11.59
CA PRO A 1119 28.29 18.27 12.41
C PRO A 1119 28.05 18.57 13.89
N ILE A 1120 27.96 17.52 14.72
CA ILE A 1120 27.73 17.63 16.17
C ILE A 1120 28.95 17.23 17.00
N ILE A 1121 29.76 16.29 16.50
CA ILE A 1121 30.98 15.80 17.13
C ILE A 1121 32.07 15.70 16.07
N LYS A 1122 33.30 16.10 16.42
CA LYS A 1122 34.50 15.84 15.63
C LYS A 1122 35.36 14.78 16.30
N TYR A 1123 35.74 13.76 15.54
CA TYR A 1123 36.74 12.77 15.90
C TYR A 1123 38.03 13.11 15.18
N THR A 1124 39.12 13.29 15.92
CA THR A 1124 40.48 13.44 15.39
C THR A 1124 41.28 12.20 15.76
N VAL A 1125 41.62 11.40 14.76
CA VAL A 1125 42.44 10.19 14.89
C VAL A 1125 43.90 10.60 14.79
N ILE A 1126 44.68 10.30 15.82
CA ILE A 1126 46.10 10.65 15.91
C ILE A 1126 46.90 9.35 15.78
N TYR A 1127 47.78 9.30 14.79
CA TYR A 1127 48.63 8.15 14.51
C TYR A 1127 49.94 8.21 15.31
N GLU A 1128 50.63 7.07 15.47
CA GLU A 1128 51.91 7.01 16.19
C GLU A 1128 53.02 7.87 15.55
N ASN A 1129 52.97 8.06 14.23
CA ASN A 1129 53.89 8.94 13.49
C ASN A 1129 53.53 10.44 13.60
N GLY A 1130 52.48 10.80 14.36
CA GLY A 1130 52.05 12.17 14.58
C GLY A 1130 51.09 12.73 13.51
N GLU A 1131 50.82 12.00 12.43
CA GLU A 1131 49.81 12.38 11.46
C GLU A 1131 48.40 12.36 12.08
N THR A 1132 47.45 13.05 11.44
CA THR A 1132 46.06 13.05 11.89
C THR A 1132 45.08 12.88 10.73
N GLU A 1133 43.95 12.25 11.04
CA GLU A 1133 42.77 12.19 10.18
C GLU A 1133 41.55 12.64 10.99
N SER A 1134 40.49 13.09 10.33
CA SER A 1134 39.27 13.51 11.04
C SER A 1134 37.99 13.05 10.35
N PHE A 1135 36.99 12.74 11.17
CA PHE A 1135 35.62 12.51 10.72
C PHE A 1135 34.63 13.10 11.72
N ALA A 1136 33.37 13.22 11.31
CA ALA A 1136 32.35 13.88 12.12
C ALA A 1136 31.07 13.03 12.24
N MET A 1137 30.39 13.19 13.37
CA MET A 1137 29.00 12.76 13.52
C MET A 1137 28.12 13.84 12.92
N LEU A 1138 27.34 13.45 11.93
CA LEU A 1138 26.54 14.30 11.09
C LEU A 1138 25.07 13.96 11.32
N PHE A 1139 24.39 14.82 12.07
CA PHE A 1139 23.00 14.64 12.41
C PHE A 1139 22.11 14.73 11.17
N GLY A 1140 21.28 13.72 10.96
CA GLY A 1140 20.46 13.49 9.78
C GLY A 1140 21.13 12.69 8.66
N TRP A 1141 22.39 12.25 8.84
CA TRP A 1141 23.16 11.51 7.82
C TRP A 1141 23.74 10.18 8.35
N ASN A 1142 24.44 10.20 9.49
CA ASN A 1142 24.95 9.00 10.15
C ASN A 1142 24.40 8.80 11.57
N ILE A 1143 23.63 9.75 12.09
CA ILE A 1143 22.92 9.65 13.35
C ILE A 1143 21.63 10.49 13.31
N ALA A 1144 20.63 10.10 14.08
CA ALA A 1144 19.35 10.80 14.25
C ALA A 1144 18.93 10.75 15.74
N PRO A 1145 17.84 11.42 16.17
CA PRO A 1145 17.34 11.32 17.54
C PRO A 1145 17.21 9.88 18.02
N TRP A 1146 17.59 9.66 19.29
CA TRP A 1146 17.50 8.36 19.95
C TRP A 1146 16.06 7.99 20.34
N GLN A 1147 15.19 8.97 20.54
CA GLN A 1147 13.77 8.76 20.80
C GLN A 1147 12.95 9.16 19.57
N TYR A 1148 11.98 8.33 19.20
CA TYR A 1148 11.12 8.57 18.04
C TYR A 1148 9.67 8.16 18.32
N ASN A 1149 8.69 8.70 17.59
CA ASN A 1149 7.30 8.26 17.73
C ASN A 1149 7.01 7.07 16.79
N PRO A 1150 6.78 5.83 17.29
CA PRO A 1150 6.54 4.66 16.46
C PRO A 1150 5.20 4.66 15.70
N ASN A 1151 4.30 5.59 16.03
CA ASN A 1151 3.05 5.80 15.30
C ASN A 1151 3.17 6.84 14.18
N SER A 1152 4.27 7.62 14.15
CA SER A 1152 4.55 8.58 13.09
C SER A 1152 5.36 7.90 11.98
N GLN A 1153 4.77 7.78 10.78
CA GLN A 1153 5.49 7.29 9.59
C GLN A 1153 6.77 8.11 9.34
N ASN A 1154 6.69 9.44 9.51
CA ASN A 1154 7.82 10.32 9.32
C ASN A 1154 8.96 9.99 10.28
N ASP A 1155 8.66 9.83 11.57
CA ASP A 1155 9.68 9.52 12.59
C ASP A 1155 10.31 8.14 12.34
N VAL A 1156 9.49 7.15 11.99
CA VAL A 1156 9.98 5.80 11.65
C VAL A 1156 10.85 5.83 10.39
N PHE A 1157 10.53 6.63 9.38
CA PHE A 1157 11.40 6.75 8.20
C PHE A 1157 12.68 7.51 8.53
N ALA A 1158 12.58 8.53 9.38
CA ALA A 1158 13.66 9.45 9.69
C ALA A 1158 14.80 8.81 10.51
N LYS A 1159 14.51 7.74 11.28
CA LYS A 1159 15.56 6.99 11.99
C LYS A 1159 16.49 6.22 11.04
N TYR A 1160 16.07 5.91 9.82
CA TYR A 1160 16.92 5.19 8.86
C TYR A 1160 17.78 6.17 8.05
N VAL A 1161 18.96 6.49 8.57
CA VAL A 1161 19.91 7.46 7.98
C VAL A 1161 20.87 6.78 7.00
N ILE A 1162 21.34 7.51 5.99
CA ILE A 1162 22.00 6.92 4.81
C ILE A 1162 23.38 6.30 5.08
N ASP A 1163 24.06 6.72 6.16
CA ASP A 1163 25.44 6.33 6.43
C ASP A 1163 25.63 5.66 7.81
N ALA A 1164 24.56 5.25 8.48
CA ALA A 1164 24.63 4.38 9.67
C ALA A 1164 24.72 2.90 9.26
N ARG A 1165 25.56 2.12 9.95
CA ARG A 1165 25.74 0.68 9.68
C ARG A 1165 24.50 -0.11 10.04
N SER A 1166 23.98 0.15 11.24
CA SER A 1166 22.79 -0.51 11.76
C SER A 1166 22.23 0.26 12.95
N LEU A 1167 21.04 -0.11 13.40
CA LEU A 1167 20.45 0.35 14.65
C LEU A 1167 19.94 -0.82 15.50
N ILE A 1168 19.81 -0.59 16.80
CA ILE A 1168 19.07 -1.46 17.74
C ILE A 1168 17.95 -0.63 18.37
N GLU A 1169 16.82 -1.28 18.57
CA GLU A 1169 15.62 -0.69 19.14
C GLU A 1169 15.36 -1.18 20.56
N GLY A 1170 14.58 -0.41 21.29
CA GLY A 1170 14.09 -0.79 22.61
C GLY A 1170 12.95 0.10 23.04
N LYS A 1171 12.56 -0.01 24.31
CA LYS A 1171 11.35 0.63 24.83
C LYS A 1171 11.67 1.45 26.07
N THR A 1172 11.17 2.69 26.14
CA THR A 1172 11.17 3.49 27.36
C THR A 1172 10.06 3.04 28.32
N LYS A 1173 10.12 3.45 29.60
CA LYS A 1173 9.00 3.22 30.53
C LYS A 1173 7.72 3.92 30.05
N ASP A 1174 7.82 5.14 29.51
CA ASP A 1174 6.67 5.88 28.98
C ASP A 1174 5.97 5.13 27.83
N ALA A 1175 6.73 4.55 26.90
CA ALA A 1175 6.17 3.74 25.82
C ALA A 1175 5.51 2.46 26.35
N ARG A 1176 6.13 1.76 27.31
CA ARG A 1176 5.53 0.60 27.98
C ARG A 1176 4.20 0.96 28.65
N ASP A 1177 4.20 2.02 29.46
CA ASP A 1177 3.03 2.44 30.24
C ASP A 1177 1.86 2.85 29.33
N LYS A 1178 2.16 3.34 28.12
CA LYS A 1178 1.18 3.68 27.07
C LYS A 1178 0.88 2.54 26.10
N ASN A 1179 1.44 1.34 26.32
CA ASN A 1179 1.34 0.18 25.43
C ASN A 1179 1.72 0.48 23.96
N LEU A 1180 2.79 1.25 23.77
CA LEU A 1180 3.32 1.60 22.46
C LEU A 1180 4.40 0.59 22.01
N PRO A 1181 4.69 0.52 20.69
CA PRO A 1181 5.89 -0.15 20.19
C PRO A 1181 7.18 0.47 20.74
N ASP A 1182 8.31 -0.12 20.39
CA ASP A 1182 9.64 0.41 20.71
C ASP A 1182 9.78 1.86 20.21
N ASP A 1183 10.38 2.71 21.04
CA ASP A 1183 10.54 4.15 20.82
C ASP A 1183 12.00 4.62 21.01
N ILE A 1184 12.91 3.68 21.34
CA ILE A 1184 14.34 3.89 21.49
C ILE A 1184 15.05 3.43 20.21
N VAL A 1185 16.05 4.18 19.77
CA VAL A 1185 16.99 3.79 18.72
C VAL A 1185 18.42 4.16 19.12
N LEU A 1186 19.33 3.19 19.05
CA LEU A 1186 20.76 3.36 19.26
C LEU A 1186 21.50 2.97 17.98
N TYR A 1187 22.43 3.80 17.52
CA TYR A 1187 23.05 3.67 16.21
C TYR A 1187 24.43 3.01 16.31
N GLN A 1188 24.77 2.25 15.27
CA GLN A 1188 26.12 1.82 15.00
C GLN A 1188 26.64 2.50 13.73
N TYR A 1189 27.82 3.09 13.79
CA TYR A 1189 28.49 3.74 12.66
C TYR A 1189 29.91 3.19 12.47
N GLU A 1190 30.37 3.05 11.24
CA GLU A 1190 31.75 2.64 10.94
C GLU A 1190 32.44 3.69 10.06
N TRP A 1191 33.53 4.23 10.59
CA TRP A 1191 34.51 5.01 9.85
C TRP A 1191 35.63 4.10 9.35
N VAL A 1192 35.91 4.14 8.05
CA VAL A 1192 37.00 3.38 7.43
C VAL A 1192 38.28 4.19 7.53
N ASN A 1193 39.32 3.61 8.12
CA ASN A 1193 40.61 4.28 8.29
C ASN A 1193 41.40 4.26 6.98
N PRO A 1194 41.72 5.42 6.37
CA PRO A 1194 42.51 5.47 5.14
C PRO A 1194 43.97 5.03 5.35
N LYS A 1195 44.49 5.05 6.59
CA LYS A 1195 45.87 4.73 6.97
C LYS A 1195 45.90 3.54 7.94
N SER A 1196 45.42 2.39 7.46
CA SER A 1196 45.24 1.19 8.30
C SER A 1196 46.53 0.47 8.70
N ASP A 1197 47.62 0.78 8.00
CA ASP A 1197 48.96 0.25 8.18
C ASP A 1197 49.72 0.93 9.35
N ILE A 1198 49.29 2.12 9.76
CA ILE A 1198 49.86 2.89 10.87
C ILE A 1198 48.99 2.69 12.13
N ALA A 1199 49.63 2.48 13.27
CA ALA A 1199 48.91 2.36 14.54
C ALA A 1199 48.26 3.68 14.94
N VAL A 1200 47.00 3.61 15.36
CA VAL A 1200 46.28 4.73 15.97
C VAL A 1200 46.79 4.85 17.41
N LYS A 1201 47.42 5.97 17.73
CA LYS A 1201 47.89 6.30 19.09
C LYS A 1201 46.70 6.62 19.99
N SER A 1202 45.90 7.58 19.57
CA SER A 1202 44.72 8.03 20.32
C SER A 1202 43.65 8.61 19.39
N VAL A 1203 42.44 8.74 19.93
CA VAL A 1203 41.32 9.41 19.29
C VAL A 1203 40.84 10.52 20.20
N LYS A 1204 40.90 11.76 19.71
CA LYS A 1204 40.34 12.94 20.37
C LYS A 1204 38.90 13.14 19.88
N ILE A 1205 37.96 13.28 20.81
CA ILE A 1205 36.54 13.46 20.56
C ILE A 1205 36.14 14.84 21.08
N GLU A 1206 35.56 15.67 20.21
CA GLU A 1206 35.26 17.08 20.50
C GLU A 1206 33.79 17.39 20.25
N GLY A 1207 33.12 17.92 21.28
CA GLY A 1207 31.79 18.52 21.19
C GLY A 1207 31.85 19.85 20.44
N LEU A 1208 31.00 20.03 19.43
CA LEU A 1208 31.01 21.23 18.60
C LEU A 1208 30.13 22.37 19.13
N GLY A 1209 29.52 22.20 20.31
CA GLY A 1209 28.68 23.22 20.94
C GLY A 1209 27.37 23.50 20.20
N THR A 1210 26.69 22.44 19.76
CA THR A 1210 25.41 22.53 19.02
C THR A 1210 24.20 22.35 19.93
N HIS A 1211 22.97 22.59 19.45
CA HIS A 1211 21.74 22.29 20.19
C HIS A 1211 21.42 20.79 20.37
N ILE A 1212 22.34 19.92 19.94
CA ILE A 1212 22.19 18.46 20.00
C ILE A 1212 23.18 17.92 21.03
N SER A 1213 22.68 17.14 21.97
CA SER A 1213 23.48 16.36 22.90
C SER A 1213 23.89 15.03 22.25
N TYR A 1214 25.05 14.50 22.63
CA TYR A 1214 25.59 13.26 22.06
C TYR A 1214 26.07 12.31 23.15
N GLY A 1215 25.89 11.01 22.94
CA GLY A 1215 26.32 9.96 23.85
C GLY A 1215 27.06 8.85 23.13
N LEU A 1216 28.26 8.50 23.59
CA LEU A 1216 29.03 7.34 23.11
C LEU A 1216 29.00 6.21 24.15
N LEU A 1217 28.37 5.10 23.79
CA LEU A 1217 28.19 3.91 24.64
C LEU A 1217 29.31 2.89 24.49
N SER A 1218 29.81 2.70 23.26
CA SER A 1218 30.93 1.79 22.97
C SER A 1218 31.75 2.25 21.76
N LEU A 1219 33.04 1.92 21.77
CA LEU A 1219 33.96 2.09 20.65
C LEU A 1219 34.70 0.78 20.40
N THR A 1220 34.62 0.30 19.16
CA THR A 1220 35.25 -0.95 18.72
C THR A 1220 36.16 -0.69 17.53
N ILE A 1221 37.35 -1.27 17.56
CA ILE A 1221 38.32 -1.21 16.46
C ILE A 1221 38.14 -2.44 15.57
N ARG A 1222 37.99 -2.23 14.27
CA ARG A 1222 38.19 -3.29 13.28
C ARG A 1222 39.68 -3.48 13.04
N ASN A 1223 40.18 -4.68 13.24
CA ASN A 1223 41.60 -4.97 13.08
C ASN A 1223 41.96 -5.02 11.59
N GLY A 1224 43.13 -4.46 11.25
CA GLY A 1224 43.68 -4.56 9.89
C GLY A 1224 44.24 -5.95 9.58
N LYS A 1225 44.36 -6.28 8.29
CA LYS A 1225 45.14 -7.45 7.84
C LYS A 1225 46.57 -7.29 8.36
N LYS A 1226 47.18 -8.38 8.85
CA LYS A 1226 48.62 -8.39 9.10
C LYS A 1226 49.29 -8.19 7.73
N PHE A 1227 49.93 -7.05 7.55
CA PHE A 1227 50.74 -6.74 6.37
C PHE A 1227 52.05 -7.51 6.44
#